data_AF-A0A7Y5RVG7-F1
#
_entry.id   AF-A0A7Y5RVG7-F1
#
_cell.length_a   1.000
_cell.length_b   1.000
_cell.length_c   1.000
_cell.angle_alpha   90.00
_cell.angle_beta   90.00
_cell.angle_gamma   90.00
#
_symmetry.space_group_name_H-M   'P 1'
#
loop_
_entity.id
_entity.type
_entity.pdbx_description
1 polymer ?
#
loop_
_entity_poly.entity_id
_entity_poly.type
_entity_poly.pdbx_seq_one_letter_code
_entity_poly.pdbx_strand_id
1 'polypeptide(L)'
;MSTRVFMTGALTLAIASVARGQANFAETFDNLSPFVSGQLGPASLANQGWIFRNQSQPAGGVYYTWRDGPYMFMGQFMTFSPQAGGGYLGADARSTETAPFSFGGTICDWAILPAIPDQQAGDVVTLWARRGSAQTTNDIIEIRYSPGGGTNSGAGPQGIGDFTVLLRSINPVPNTGWGMFDAVVPGPGRLAIRYLSQACAVGCFQPYIGIDSISVGPPPLPCPDFPAIPQSGQQATWTLAGSPYHVCADVIIPVGATVVIEPGVTVNVDAGRSIVVEGTLLASGTQAAPITLAAADRTARIKVYGAAEFDWTTLNCPLEPQDGGGVTRFRDCEIRADLNGMLSTFGLPTYLWESPPFVSLDRCDVTGRGIASWDFLLAPAHVALRHVTFSNIDPRFGGYVFVDHVTSTNSPFAGLEFGMPQGVYVNNVGVTGAARAGLDLFGNCLIGPDNVIQNNLYPVDVTGLLPGSVVPATGNINNLIPTPLTTPGAVLADLGLPYVYDRDSGCTSGWPNIEPGVTIKMAPNAAACNQGGLLLARGLPGAPITFERLIPGTPWNSLLIGVSTGSRLENCVIDGAGNIGLIAQLAGGWIIDSVVRNCTTGANANTYSTIQARKTLFSNNGIGVSVTDTSSMRIESTTLPNGFEGNGAATHTLEVGAVINARFNWWGHPTGPSHATNPGGQGDAITGSGVTYFVPFLDQRPDFDNHPPVVRLSHNDYVADHALHRVFEPGSKFIVEWSATDDDTIVEQRLLFSPEGDQDGGFSLVATLPAGQRSYEWTVPSVGFINSGTPSFLRVVAVDTTGQEGWDEIAMRIPSERITTDVTITSDFSGLTFRSGQTLPPITWTATGAGYGSPTFHILLDGDEQSVYLGGGGGGTWLFTDSPYASTDTARIAIAWSGTTNDFEWFFGGYFSLRPDSLIGDAPPQIQLLAPQAGESYAGGGGVPISWTASDDEGLRSFNVQATYDGGRTWHVIARDLPGSATSYAWSLPAGDGIADVRVRVVAKDLRFQNSSSTSGSFEIVPGAPLPPGDIDGDGDLDEDDVALFTAVLLGMETNADYATRSDLSGDGSADGDDVQDFMEAMFAG
;
A
#
# COMPACT_ATOMS: atom_id res chain seq x y z
N MET A 1 -16.10 -82.68 -47.20
CA MET A 1 -16.35 -81.90 -48.43
C MET A 1 -15.91 -80.48 -48.12
N SER A 2 -15.05 -79.74 -48.80
CA SER A 2 -14.27 -79.80 -50.04
C SER A 2 -13.24 -78.65 -49.88
N THR A 3 -11.91 -78.84 -49.94
CA THR A 3 -11.00 -78.42 -51.05
C THR A 3 -11.24 -76.98 -51.56
N ARG A 4 -10.30 -76.02 -51.73
CA ARG A 4 -8.90 -76.04 -52.21
C ARG A 4 -8.12 -74.75 -51.84
N VAL A 5 -6.80 -74.94 -51.89
CA VAL A 5 -5.63 -74.04 -51.93
C VAL A 5 -5.66 -72.98 -53.05
N PHE A 6 -5.06 -71.80 -52.79
CA PHE A 6 -4.10 -71.14 -53.70
C PHE A 6 -2.96 -70.49 -52.88
N MET A 7 -1.72 -70.82 -53.26
CA MET A 7 -0.45 -70.23 -52.80
C MET A 7 0.00 -69.15 -53.78
N THR A 8 0.58 -68.07 -53.26
CA THR A 8 1.81 -67.36 -53.69
C THR A 8 2.03 -66.26 -52.63
N GLY A 9 3.14 -66.13 -51.89
CA GLY A 9 4.54 -66.25 -52.25
C GLY A 9 5.17 -64.86 -52.17
N ALA A 10 5.58 -64.41 -50.98
CA ALA A 10 6.41 -63.20 -50.81
C ALA A 10 7.46 -63.44 -49.72
N LEU A 11 8.72 -63.32 -50.13
CA LEU A 11 9.96 -63.44 -49.38
C LEU A 11 9.92 -62.74 -48.00
N THR A 12 10.01 -63.51 -46.92
CA THR A 12 10.58 -63.01 -45.66
C THR A 12 12.10 -62.98 -45.80
N LEU A 13 12.64 -61.80 -46.09
CA LEU A 13 14.05 -61.52 -45.87
C LEU A 13 14.24 -61.37 -44.35
N ALA A 14 14.64 -62.46 -43.69
CA ALA A 14 15.11 -62.41 -42.32
C ALA A 14 16.45 -61.65 -42.30
N ILE A 15 16.40 -60.33 -42.15
CA ILE A 15 17.54 -59.58 -41.64
C ILE A 15 17.49 -59.80 -40.13
N ALA A 16 18.37 -60.64 -39.62
CA ALA A 16 18.71 -60.64 -38.22
C ALA A 16 19.30 -59.25 -37.90
N SER A 17 18.46 -58.32 -37.44
CA SER A 17 18.97 -57.16 -36.71
C SER A 17 19.52 -57.70 -35.41
N VAL A 18 20.84 -57.80 -35.34
CA VAL A 18 21.54 -57.86 -34.06
C VAL A 18 21.14 -56.59 -33.32
N ALA A 19 20.18 -56.68 -32.39
CA ALA A 19 19.96 -55.63 -31.41
C ALA A 19 21.25 -55.54 -30.59
N ARG A 20 22.14 -54.62 -30.96
CA ARG A 20 23.25 -54.24 -30.10
C ARG A 20 22.61 -53.51 -28.90
N GLY A 21 22.90 -53.96 -27.68
CA GLY A 21 22.42 -53.30 -26.46
C GLY A 21 22.74 -51.80 -26.52
N GLN A 22 21.81 -50.97 -26.06
CA GLN A 22 22.02 -49.54 -25.81
C GLN A 22 22.24 -49.35 -24.30
N ALA A 23 22.80 -48.20 -23.89
CA ALA A 23 22.97 -47.93 -22.46
C ALA A 23 21.62 -47.99 -21.72
N ASN A 24 21.65 -48.58 -20.54
CA ASN A 24 20.54 -48.56 -19.59
C ASN A 24 21.11 -48.42 -18.19
N PHE A 25 21.69 -47.25 -17.94
CA PHE A 25 22.24 -46.88 -16.64
C PHE A 25 21.29 -45.93 -15.93
N ALA A 26 21.04 -46.17 -14.65
CA ALA A 26 20.28 -45.26 -13.80
C ALA A 26 20.81 -45.34 -12.37
N GLU A 27 20.90 -44.19 -11.72
CA GLU A 27 21.20 -44.05 -10.30
C GLU A 27 20.22 -43.03 -9.72
N THR A 28 19.52 -43.41 -8.65
CA THR A 28 18.46 -42.62 -8.02
C THR A 28 18.90 -41.98 -6.71
N PHE A 29 20.12 -42.27 -6.23
CA PHE A 29 20.68 -41.73 -4.99
C PHE A 29 19.83 -41.93 -3.71
N ASP A 30 18.83 -42.81 -3.76
CA ASP A 30 17.91 -43.10 -2.65
C ASP A 30 18.56 -43.81 -1.46
N ASN A 31 19.58 -44.63 -1.75
CA ASN A 31 20.18 -45.57 -0.79
C ASN A 31 21.68 -45.31 -0.64
N LEU A 32 22.06 -44.04 -0.50
CA LEU A 32 23.44 -43.67 -0.25
C LEU A 32 23.89 -44.13 1.14
N SER A 33 25.12 -44.64 1.22
CA SER A 33 25.73 -44.95 2.51
C SER A 33 25.83 -43.67 3.34
N PRO A 34 25.54 -43.70 4.65
CA PRO A 34 25.69 -42.54 5.50
C PRO A 34 27.12 -42.01 5.49
N PHE A 35 27.26 -40.72 5.71
CA PHE A 35 28.54 -40.05 5.85
C PHE A 35 29.60 -40.79 6.69
N VAL A 36 30.84 -40.82 6.17
CA VAL A 36 32.07 -41.16 6.89
C VAL A 36 33.17 -40.12 6.63
N SER A 37 33.79 -39.60 7.70
CA SER A 37 34.87 -38.60 7.61
C SER A 37 36.11 -39.13 6.86
N GLY A 38 36.72 -38.30 6.02
CA GLY A 38 37.89 -38.65 5.21
C GLY A 38 37.58 -39.30 3.84
N GLN A 39 36.31 -39.45 3.47
CA GLN A 39 35.89 -39.89 2.13
C GLN A 39 35.49 -38.71 1.24
N LEU A 40 35.80 -38.80 -0.07
CA LEU A 40 35.46 -37.78 -1.08
C LEU A 40 34.06 -37.99 -1.69
N GLY A 41 33.33 -39.04 -1.28
CA GLY A 41 32.01 -39.37 -1.77
C GLY A 41 31.41 -40.58 -1.05
N PRO A 42 30.12 -40.89 -1.25
CA PRO A 42 29.47 -42.04 -0.61
C PRO A 42 30.15 -43.38 -0.98
N ALA A 43 30.44 -44.21 0.03
CA ALA A 43 31.06 -45.52 -0.16
C ALA A 43 30.19 -46.47 -0.99
N SER A 44 28.86 -46.36 -0.90
CA SER A 44 27.93 -47.13 -1.73
C SER A 44 28.16 -46.91 -3.23
N LEU A 45 28.37 -45.66 -3.66
CA LEU A 45 28.65 -45.32 -5.05
C LEU A 45 30.07 -45.67 -5.47
N ALA A 46 31.07 -45.44 -4.60
CA ALA A 46 32.45 -45.83 -4.88
C ALA A 46 32.57 -47.35 -5.14
N ASN A 47 31.83 -48.17 -4.40
CA ASN A 47 31.77 -49.63 -4.61
C ASN A 47 31.10 -50.03 -5.94
N GLN A 48 30.27 -49.15 -6.51
CA GLN A 48 29.67 -49.32 -7.83
C GLN A 48 30.54 -48.77 -8.97
N GLY A 49 31.75 -48.30 -8.66
CA GLY A 49 32.71 -47.82 -9.66
C GLY A 49 32.69 -46.32 -9.93
N TRP A 50 31.96 -45.53 -9.12
CA TRP A 50 32.05 -44.07 -9.14
C TRP A 50 33.41 -43.60 -8.61
N ILE A 51 33.92 -42.49 -9.16
CA ILE A 51 35.17 -41.88 -8.71
C ILE A 51 34.91 -40.43 -8.32
N PHE A 52 35.20 -40.08 -7.07
CA PHE A 52 35.04 -38.72 -6.57
C PHE A 52 36.38 -38.02 -6.38
N ARG A 53 36.48 -36.74 -6.75
CA ARG A 53 37.67 -35.91 -6.52
C ARG A 53 37.33 -34.51 -6.03
N ASN A 54 38.11 -34.02 -5.06
CA ASN A 54 38.15 -32.63 -4.66
C ASN A 54 39.31 -31.93 -5.37
N GLN A 55 39.04 -30.93 -6.19
CA GLN A 55 40.04 -30.07 -6.81
C GLN A 55 39.87 -28.61 -6.41
N SER A 56 39.11 -28.35 -5.35
CA SER A 56 38.88 -27.03 -4.78
C SER A 56 40.19 -26.38 -4.33
N GLN A 57 40.17 -25.05 -4.22
CA GLN A 57 41.33 -24.28 -3.76
C GLN A 57 40.91 -23.23 -2.73
N PRO A 58 41.37 -23.35 -1.46
CA PRO A 58 42.17 -24.46 -0.93
C PRO A 58 41.41 -25.79 -0.97
N ALA A 59 42.12 -26.91 -1.10
CA ALA A 59 41.50 -28.24 -1.08
C ALA A 59 41.15 -28.60 0.37
N GLY A 60 39.88 -28.89 0.64
CA GLY A 60 39.43 -29.31 1.96
C GLY A 60 40.14 -30.57 2.41
N GLY A 61 40.89 -30.49 3.52
CA GLY A 61 41.87 -31.51 3.89
C GLY A 61 41.31 -32.68 4.71
N VAL A 62 40.11 -32.52 5.29
CA VAL A 62 39.58 -33.47 6.28
C VAL A 62 38.05 -33.68 6.16
N TYR A 63 37.37 -32.92 5.29
CA TYR A 63 35.90 -32.86 5.22
C TYR A 63 35.38 -33.07 3.78
N TYR A 64 34.18 -33.63 3.71
CA TYR A 64 33.44 -34.10 2.55
C TYR A 64 33.32 -33.13 1.37
N THR A 65 33.28 -33.70 0.16
CA THR A 65 32.88 -33.03 -1.07
C THR A 65 31.48 -33.48 -1.50
N TRP A 66 31.32 -34.75 -1.91
CA TRP A 66 30.01 -35.34 -2.23
C TRP A 66 29.47 -36.21 -1.08
N ARG A 67 28.15 -36.19 -0.83
CA ARG A 67 27.53 -36.88 0.33
C ARG A 67 26.06 -37.26 0.12
N ASP A 68 25.50 -38.02 1.04
CA ASP A 68 24.06 -38.29 1.14
C ASP A 68 23.28 -37.06 1.63
N GLY A 69 22.17 -36.75 0.95
CA GLY A 69 21.12 -35.83 1.40
C GLY A 69 19.80 -36.58 1.56
N PRO A 70 18.90 -36.19 2.49
CA PRO A 70 18.98 -35.02 3.37
C PRO A 70 19.99 -35.17 4.54
N TYR A 71 20.69 -34.09 4.89
CA TYR A 71 21.68 -34.05 5.97
C TYR A 71 21.41 -32.91 6.95
N MET A 72 21.51 -33.20 8.26
CA MET A 72 21.41 -32.18 9.32
C MET A 72 22.79 -31.63 9.69
N PHE A 73 22.95 -30.31 9.64
CA PHE A 73 24.15 -29.60 10.09
C PHE A 73 23.82 -28.70 11.28
N MET A 74 24.44 -28.94 12.45
CA MET A 74 24.26 -28.11 13.66
C MET A 74 22.78 -27.84 14.07
N GLY A 75 21.87 -28.78 13.80
CA GLY A 75 20.43 -28.59 14.09
C GLY A 75 19.68 -27.71 13.08
N GLN A 76 20.34 -27.23 12.02
CA GLN A 76 19.72 -26.58 10.86
C GLN A 76 19.59 -27.57 9.69
N PHE A 77 18.47 -27.50 8.98
CA PHE A 77 18.21 -28.31 7.78
C PHE A 77 18.84 -27.62 6.56
N MET A 78 19.94 -28.16 6.04
CA MET A 78 20.38 -27.90 4.67
C MET A 78 19.92 -29.06 3.80
N THR A 79 18.63 -29.09 3.50
CA THR A 79 17.99 -30.24 2.87
C THR A 79 17.03 -29.83 1.76
N PHE A 80 17.02 -30.55 0.66
CA PHE A 80 15.90 -30.56 -0.27
C PHE A 80 14.94 -31.68 0.12
N SER A 81 13.64 -31.53 -0.19
CA SER A 81 12.84 -32.73 -0.40
C SER A 81 13.39 -33.40 -1.68
N PRO A 82 13.74 -34.70 -1.68
CA PRO A 82 14.17 -35.40 -2.89
C PRO A 82 13.17 -35.20 -4.04
N GLN A 83 13.66 -35.12 -5.28
CA GLN A 83 12.80 -34.99 -6.46
C GLN A 83 11.94 -36.25 -6.63
N ALA A 84 12.52 -37.41 -6.33
CA ALA A 84 11.84 -38.67 -6.16
C ALA A 84 12.53 -39.49 -5.05
N GLY A 85 11.80 -40.45 -4.47
CA GLY A 85 12.37 -41.41 -3.52
C GLY A 85 12.83 -40.80 -2.18
N GLY A 86 13.95 -41.31 -1.65
CA GLY A 86 14.37 -41.15 -0.25
C GLY A 86 15.62 -40.31 -0.02
N GLY A 87 16.37 -39.95 -1.06
CA GLY A 87 17.62 -39.21 -0.90
C GLY A 87 18.21 -38.69 -2.20
N TYR A 88 19.30 -37.93 -2.10
CA TYR A 88 20.02 -37.33 -3.22
C TYR A 88 21.52 -37.19 -2.93
N LEU A 89 22.32 -36.97 -3.97
CA LEU A 89 23.75 -36.68 -3.85
C LEU A 89 23.97 -35.17 -3.66
N GLY A 90 24.54 -34.74 -2.54
CA GLY A 90 24.78 -33.32 -2.23
C GLY A 90 26.24 -32.90 -2.19
N ALA A 91 26.52 -31.62 -2.40
CA ALA A 91 27.83 -30.99 -2.19
C ALA A 91 27.68 -29.55 -1.66
N ASP A 92 28.65 -29.06 -0.88
CA ASP A 92 28.59 -27.75 -0.23
C ASP A 92 29.96 -27.08 -0.03
N ALA A 93 29.95 -25.92 0.63
CA ALA A 93 31.11 -25.11 0.98
C ALA A 93 32.32 -25.86 1.60
N ARG A 94 32.07 -27.02 2.24
CA ARG A 94 33.11 -27.79 2.96
C ARG A 94 34.16 -28.40 2.05
N SER A 95 33.96 -28.39 0.75
CA SER A 95 34.98 -28.75 -0.23
C SER A 95 36.24 -27.87 -0.15
N THR A 96 36.15 -26.69 0.49
CA THR A 96 37.30 -25.80 0.78
C THR A 96 37.76 -25.80 2.25
N GLU A 97 37.22 -26.69 3.09
CA GLU A 97 37.45 -26.65 4.54
C GLU A 97 38.85 -27.14 4.94
N THR A 98 39.72 -26.20 5.32
CA THR A 98 41.09 -26.52 5.78
C THR A 98 41.20 -26.72 7.30
N ALA A 99 40.23 -26.23 8.07
CA ALA A 99 40.02 -26.46 9.50
C ALA A 99 38.51 -26.35 9.82
N PRO A 100 38.02 -26.90 10.94
CA PRO A 100 36.61 -26.82 11.31
C PRO A 100 36.09 -25.38 11.18
N PHE A 101 35.02 -25.21 10.40
CA PHE A 101 34.35 -23.92 10.18
C PHE A 101 35.15 -22.86 9.41
N SER A 102 36.25 -23.24 8.76
CA SER A 102 37.04 -22.34 7.91
C SER A 102 36.85 -22.70 6.43
N PHE A 103 35.82 -22.15 5.81
CA PHE A 103 35.52 -22.29 4.38
C PHE A 103 35.80 -20.98 3.64
N GLY A 104 36.16 -21.06 2.36
CA GLY A 104 36.44 -19.90 1.51
C GLY A 104 37.44 -20.23 0.41
N GLY A 105 37.11 -19.88 -0.84
CA GLY A 105 37.90 -20.25 -2.02
C GLY A 105 37.02 -20.75 -3.18
N THR A 106 37.63 -21.27 -4.23
CA THR A 106 36.89 -21.83 -5.38
C THR A 106 36.58 -23.30 -5.13
N ILE A 107 35.31 -23.68 -5.25
CA ILE A 107 34.87 -25.08 -5.17
C ILE A 107 35.00 -25.72 -6.54
N CYS A 108 35.56 -26.93 -6.60
CA CYS A 108 35.63 -27.75 -7.79
C CYS A 108 35.59 -29.23 -7.43
N ASP A 109 34.41 -29.82 -7.44
CA ASP A 109 34.21 -31.23 -7.10
C ASP A 109 33.78 -32.05 -8.30
N TRP A 110 34.30 -33.27 -8.40
CA TRP A 110 34.01 -34.19 -9.49
C TRP A 110 33.37 -35.47 -8.96
N ALA A 111 32.27 -35.88 -9.59
CA ALA A 111 31.65 -37.19 -9.47
C ALA A 111 31.67 -37.85 -10.85
N ILE A 112 32.65 -38.74 -11.06
CA ILE A 112 32.84 -39.47 -12.31
C ILE A 112 32.02 -40.75 -12.26
N LEU A 113 31.15 -40.94 -13.25
CA LEU A 113 30.27 -42.10 -13.35
C LEU A 113 31.09 -43.38 -13.58
N PRO A 114 30.57 -44.56 -13.23
CA PRO A 114 31.18 -45.83 -13.63
C PRO A 114 31.21 -45.98 -15.16
N ALA A 115 31.91 -47.00 -15.64
CA ALA A 115 31.82 -47.37 -17.04
C ALA A 115 30.43 -47.88 -17.38
N ILE A 116 29.71 -47.13 -18.21
CA ILE A 116 28.36 -47.49 -18.66
C ILE A 116 28.49 -48.51 -19.78
N PRO A 117 28.03 -49.76 -19.57
CA PRO A 117 28.02 -50.76 -20.63
C PRO A 117 27.15 -50.29 -21.79
N ASP A 118 27.56 -50.64 -23.00
CA ASP A 118 26.75 -50.44 -24.21
C ASP A 118 26.36 -48.96 -24.51
N GLN A 119 27.09 -47.99 -23.95
CA GLN A 119 26.96 -46.56 -24.27
C GLN A 119 27.26 -46.29 -25.75
N GLN A 120 26.28 -45.73 -26.47
CA GLN A 120 26.36 -45.43 -27.90
C GLN A 120 26.17 -43.94 -28.18
N ALA A 121 26.52 -43.55 -29.40
CA ALA A 121 26.24 -42.20 -29.88
C ALA A 121 24.73 -42.03 -30.04
N GLY A 122 24.18 -40.98 -29.45
CA GLY A 122 22.73 -40.71 -29.46
C GLY A 122 21.97 -41.16 -28.22
N ASP A 123 22.61 -41.87 -27.28
CA ASP A 123 22.08 -42.00 -25.92
C ASP A 123 22.02 -40.60 -25.27
N VAL A 124 21.15 -40.42 -24.29
CA VAL A 124 20.96 -39.18 -23.55
C VAL A 124 21.34 -39.41 -22.08
N VAL A 125 22.18 -38.54 -21.55
CA VAL A 125 22.38 -38.42 -20.10
C VAL A 125 21.36 -37.43 -19.56
N THR A 126 20.57 -37.83 -18.58
CA THR A 126 19.54 -37.00 -17.92
C THR A 126 19.84 -36.95 -16.44
N LEU A 127 19.78 -35.78 -15.81
CA LEU A 127 19.92 -35.63 -14.37
C LEU A 127 18.98 -34.58 -13.79
N TRP A 128 18.61 -34.74 -12.52
CA TRP A 128 17.89 -33.71 -11.76
C TRP A 128 18.84 -32.96 -10.84
N ALA A 129 18.84 -31.63 -10.91
CA ALA A 129 19.69 -30.79 -10.07
C ALA A 129 18.93 -29.62 -9.45
N ARG A 130 19.38 -29.22 -8.26
CA ARG A 130 18.88 -28.07 -7.51
C ARG A 130 20.00 -27.45 -6.68
N ARG A 131 19.86 -26.16 -6.37
CA ARG A 131 20.63 -25.48 -5.33
C ARG A 131 19.74 -24.92 -4.21
N GLY A 132 20.36 -24.61 -3.07
CA GLY A 132 19.74 -23.90 -1.96
C GLY A 132 19.42 -22.44 -2.30
N SER A 133 18.49 -21.85 -1.56
CA SER A 133 18.05 -20.45 -1.74
C SER A 133 19.07 -19.41 -1.26
N ALA A 134 20.20 -19.82 -0.68
CA ALA A 134 21.23 -18.92 -0.18
C ALA A 134 22.04 -18.26 -1.32
N GLN A 135 21.53 -17.12 -1.82
CA GLN A 135 22.15 -15.91 -2.40
C GLN A 135 23.48 -15.91 -3.21
N THR A 136 24.15 -17.03 -3.54
CA THR A 136 25.24 -17.01 -4.53
C THR A 136 24.73 -17.45 -5.90
N THR A 137 24.89 -16.60 -6.93
CA THR A 137 24.53 -16.90 -8.34
C THR A 137 25.59 -17.73 -9.08
N ASN A 138 26.61 -18.23 -8.38
CA ASN A 138 27.82 -18.77 -8.99
C ASN A 138 27.94 -20.31 -8.94
N ASP A 139 26.91 -21.02 -8.50
CA ASP A 139 26.89 -22.49 -8.53
C ASP A 139 26.64 -22.97 -9.97
N ILE A 140 27.61 -23.72 -10.50
CA ILE A 140 27.60 -24.26 -11.86
C ILE A 140 27.75 -25.78 -11.77
N ILE A 141 26.87 -26.52 -12.44
CA ILE A 141 27.03 -27.97 -12.64
C ILE A 141 27.35 -28.24 -14.11
N GLU A 142 28.49 -28.86 -14.39
CA GLU A 142 28.87 -29.27 -15.73
C GLU A 142 28.70 -30.79 -15.90
N ILE A 143 28.10 -31.21 -17.00
CA ILE A 143 28.16 -32.60 -17.49
C ILE A 143 29.29 -32.67 -18.50
N ARG A 144 30.32 -33.45 -18.18
CA ARG A 144 31.51 -33.59 -19.03
C ARG A 144 31.73 -35.02 -19.49
N TYR A 145 32.39 -35.15 -20.63
CA TYR A 145 32.63 -36.40 -21.32
C TYR A 145 34.11 -36.57 -21.66
N SER A 146 34.62 -37.76 -21.39
CA SER A 146 35.94 -38.23 -21.81
C SER A 146 35.81 -39.17 -23.01
N PRO A 147 36.22 -38.74 -24.23
CA PRO A 147 36.13 -39.58 -25.43
C PRO A 147 36.96 -40.87 -25.36
N GLY A 148 38.09 -40.83 -24.64
CA GLY A 148 38.94 -42.01 -24.45
C GLY A 148 38.51 -42.93 -23.32
N GLY A 149 37.41 -42.60 -22.60
CA GLY A 149 37.01 -43.31 -21.39
C GLY A 149 37.95 -43.13 -20.21
N GLY A 150 38.87 -42.16 -20.29
CA GLY A 150 39.81 -41.80 -19.25
C GLY A 150 39.09 -41.27 -18.02
N THR A 151 39.81 -41.26 -16.89
CA THR A 151 39.25 -40.85 -15.60
C THR A 151 40.02 -39.69 -14.99
N ASN A 152 41.08 -39.17 -15.60
CA ASN A 152 41.85 -38.06 -15.03
C ASN A 152 41.03 -36.77 -15.13
N SER A 153 40.82 -36.04 -14.02
CA SER A 153 40.13 -34.75 -14.00
C SER A 153 41.09 -33.56 -13.98
N GLY A 154 42.41 -33.76 -14.10
CA GLY A 154 43.41 -32.70 -14.05
C GLY A 154 43.81 -32.31 -12.61
N ALA A 155 44.37 -31.10 -12.44
CA ALA A 155 44.79 -30.57 -11.14
C ALA A 155 44.27 -29.14 -10.94
N GLY A 156 43.80 -28.83 -9.73
CA GLY A 156 43.26 -27.53 -9.32
C GLY A 156 41.89 -27.19 -9.93
N PRO A 157 41.27 -26.06 -9.54
CA PRO A 157 39.88 -25.74 -9.88
C PRO A 157 39.62 -25.52 -11.37
N GLN A 158 40.65 -25.33 -12.19
CA GLN A 158 40.55 -25.15 -13.64
C GLN A 158 40.93 -26.42 -14.43
N GLY A 159 41.42 -27.46 -13.76
CA GLY A 159 41.80 -28.72 -14.39
C GLY A 159 40.58 -29.47 -14.93
N ILE A 160 40.69 -30.00 -16.15
CA ILE A 160 39.64 -30.83 -16.77
C ILE A 160 40.11 -32.22 -17.20
N GLY A 161 41.44 -32.45 -17.24
CA GLY A 161 42.05 -33.73 -17.57
C GLY A 161 41.52 -34.35 -18.86
N ASP A 162 41.10 -35.61 -18.79
CA ASP A 162 40.57 -36.40 -19.91
C ASP A 162 39.13 -36.00 -20.30
N PHE A 163 38.44 -35.17 -19.50
CA PHE A 163 37.05 -34.72 -19.71
C PHE A 163 37.00 -33.45 -20.56
N THR A 164 37.56 -33.56 -21.77
CA THR A 164 37.78 -32.45 -22.69
C THR A 164 36.51 -31.97 -23.41
N VAL A 165 35.44 -32.77 -23.40
CA VAL A 165 34.16 -32.43 -24.04
C VAL A 165 33.15 -32.00 -22.97
N LEU A 166 32.69 -30.76 -23.03
CA LEU A 166 31.57 -30.27 -22.22
C LEU A 166 30.27 -30.63 -22.95
N LEU A 167 29.41 -31.44 -22.32
CA LEU A 167 28.11 -31.81 -22.88
C LEU A 167 27.03 -30.81 -22.49
N ARG A 168 27.03 -30.36 -21.22
CA ARG A 168 26.10 -29.36 -20.70
C ARG A 168 26.74 -28.56 -19.58
N SER A 169 26.44 -27.26 -19.52
CA SER A 169 26.66 -26.42 -18.35
C SER A 169 25.30 -25.97 -17.82
N ILE A 170 25.07 -26.16 -16.53
CA ILE A 170 23.85 -25.77 -15.81
C ILE A 170 24.22 -24.55 -14.99
N ASN A 171 23.82 -23.37 -15.48
CA ASN A 171 24.12 -22.08 -14.88
C ASN A 171 23.01 -21.06 -15.22
N PRO A 172 22.26 -20.53 -14.23
CA PRO A 172 22.31 -20.91 -12.82
C PRO A 172 21.67 -22.29 -12.59
N VAL A 173 22.07 -22.98 -11.51
CA VAL A 173 21.32 -24.16 -11.03
C VAL A 173 19.98 -23.67 -10.42
N PRO A 174 18.84 -24.35 -10.64
CA PRO A 174 17.53 -23.93 -10.13
C PRO A 174 17.50 -23.86 -8.59
N ASN A 175 16.88 -22.81 -8.03
CA ASN A 175 16.80 -22.56 -6.58
C ASN A 175 15.40 -22.82 -5.97
N THR A 176 14.32 -22.70 -6.76
CA THR A 176 12.92 -22.84 -6.31
C THR A 176 12.34 -24.26 -6.48
N GLY A 177 13.08 -25.17 -7.13
CA GLY A 177 12.68 -26.55 -7.35
C GLY A 177 13.80 -27.39 -7.95
N TRP A 178 13.53 -28.67 -8.21
CA TRP A 178 14.43 -29.52 -8.99
C TRP A 178 14.22 -29.27 -10.48
N GLY A 179 15.31 -29.10 -11.23
CA GLY A 179 15.26 -29.03 -12.69
C GLY A 179 15.84 -30.29 -13.32
N MET A 180 15.21 -30.78 -14.38
CA MET A 180 15.73 -31.88 -15.20
C MET A 180 16.61 -31.31 -16.31
N PHE A 181 17.80 -31.87 -16.47
CA PHE A 181 18.77 -31.47 -17.49
C PHE A 181 19.22 -32.67 -18.28
N ASP A 182 19.41 -32.49 -19.58
CA ASP A 182 19.88 -33.55 -20.45
C ASP A 182 21.04 -33.11 -21.36
N ALA A 183 21.75 -34.11 -21.89
CA ALA A 183 22.73 -33.92 -22.95
C ALA A 183 22.88 -35.18 -23.81
N VAL A 184 23.13 -35.00 -25.10
CA VAL A 184 23.39 -36.11 -26.01
C VAL A 184 24.80 -36.63 -25.79
N VAL A 185 24.90 -37.95 -25.63
CA VAL A 185 26.15 -38.67 -25.48
C VAL A 185 26.81 -38.87 -26.86
N PRO A 186 28.06 -38.42 -27.06
CA PRO A 186 28.72 -38.49 -28.37
C PRO A 186 29.10 -39.91 -28.82
N GLY A 187 29.15 -40.87 -27.90
CA GLY A 187 29.61 -42.23 -28.17
C GLY A 187 30.07 -42.97 -26.91
N PRO A 188 30.77 -44.11 -27.08
CA PRO A 188 31.39 -44.83 -25.97
C PRO A 188 32.49 -43.99 -25.31
N GLY A 189 32.44 -43.82 -23.98
CA GLY A 189 33.41 -43.03 -23.23
C GLY A 189 33.18 -43.07 -21.73
N ARG A 190 33.48 -41.96 -21.03
CA ARG A 190 33.23 -41.78 -19.59
C ARG A 190 32.52 -40.45 -19.34
N LEU A 191 31.52 -40.45 -18.48
CA LEU A 191 30.77 -39.25 -18.08
C LEU A 191 31.17 -38.81 -16.68
N ALA A 192 31.06 -37.51 -16.40
CA ALA A 192 31.26 -36.96 -15.06
C ALA A 192 30.37 -35.74 -14.82
N ILE A 193 29.96 -35.59 -13.56
CA ILE A 193 29.37 -34.36 -13.03
C ILE A 193 30.50 -33.57 -12.39
N ARG A 194 30.59 -32.28 -12.70
CA ARG A 194 31.50 -31.36 -12.05
C ARG A 194 30.73 -30.20 -11.43
N TYR A 195 30.89 -29.98 -10.14
CA TYR A 195 30.35 -28.84 -9.42
C TYR A 195 31.42 -27.75 -9.27
N LEU A 196 31.08 -26.52 -9.65
CA LEU A 196 31.93 -25.33 -9.56
C LEU A 196 31.19 -24.23 -8.79
N SER A 197 31.88 -23.53 -7.90
CA SER A 197 31.36 -22.31 -7.25
C SER A 197 32.48 -21.30 -6.97
N GLN A 198 32.23 -20.02 -7.21
CA GLN A 198 33.22 -18.95 -7.02
C GLN A 198 33.30 -18.48 -5.54
N ALA A 199 34.49 -18.00 -5.15
CA ALA A 199 34.86 -17.65 -3.79
C ALA A 199 34.03 -16.53 -3.16
N CYS A 200 33.68 -16.69 -1.89
CA CYS A 200 33.32 -15.62 -0.98
C CYS A 200 34.34 -15.54 0.18
N ALA A 201 34.41 -14.39 0.87
CA ALA A 201 35.38 -14.14 1.95
C ALA A 201 35.16 -15.09 3.14
N VAL A 202 36.22 -15.37 3.92
CA VAL A 202 36.17 -16.25 5.10
C VAL A 202 35.00 -15.84 6.02
N GLY A 203 34.05 -16.76 6.26
CA GLY A 203 32.84 -16.50 7.05
C GLY A 203 31.55 -16.24 6.25
N CYS A 204 31.57 -16.40 4.92
CA CYS A 204 30.38 -16.32 4.07
C CYS A 204 29.47 -17.56 4.16
N PHE A 205 28.18 -17.34 3.88
CA PHE A 205 27.10 -18.34 3.90
C PHE A 205 27.35 -19.52 2.93
N GLN A 206 26.74 -20.67 3.23
CA GLN A 206 27.12 -21.98 2.67
C GLN A 206 26.38 -22.27 1.33
N PRO A 207 27.05 -22.27 0.16
CA PRO A 207 26.46 -22.84 -1.06
C PRO A 207 26.16 -24.33 -0.86
N TYR A 208 25.03 -24.78 -1.41
CA TYR A 208 24.57 -26.17 -1.33
C TYR A 208 23.87 -26.58 -2.61
N ILE A 209 24.32 -27.68 -3.22
CA ILE A 209 23.70 -28.30 -4.39
C ILE A 209 23.24 -29.72 -4.10
N GLY A 210 22.27 -30.18 -4.88
CA GLY A 210 21.76 -31.54 -4.87
C GLY A 210 21.63 -32.08 -6.29
N ILE A 211 21.91 -33.37 -6.46
CA ILE A 211 21.64 -34.18 -7.64
C ILE A 211 20.76 -35.35 -7.19
N ASP A 212 19.52 -35.43 -7.67
CA ASP A 212 18.56 -36.43 -7.17
C ASP A 212 18.63 -37.74 -7.93
N SER A 213 18.71 -37.68 -9.25
CA SER A 213 18.86 -38.87 -10.08
C SER A 213 19.66 -38.55 -11.33
N ILE A 214 20.30 -39.58 -11.89
CA ILE A 214 20.99 -39.53 -13.17
C ILE A 214 20.78 -40.83 -13.94
N SER A 215 20.47 -40.73 -15.23
CA SER A 215 20.32 -41.86 -16.13
C SER A 215 21.06 -41.64 -17.44
N VAL A 216 21.50 -42.73 -18.07
CA VAL A 216 22.08 -42.73 -19.41
C VAL A 216 21.47 -43.86 -20.22
N GLY A 217 20.77 -43.51 -21.30
CA GLY A 217 20.11 -44.46 -22.18
C GLY A 217 19.36 -43.78 -23.32
N PRO A 218 18.49 -44.49 -24.05
CA PRO A 218 17.69 -43.86 -25.10
C PRO A 218 16.81 -42.75 -24.49
N PRO A 219 16.56 -41.64 -25.23
CA PRO A 219 15.71 -40.56 -24.73
C PRO A 219 14.32 -41.13 -24.40
N PRO A 220 13.85 -41.05 -23.14
CA PRO A 220 12.52 -41.52 -22.81
C PRO A 220 11.49 -40.53 -23.36
N LEU A 221 10.60 -40.99 -24.23
CA LEU A 221 9.32 -40.31 -24.45
C LEU A 221 8.38 -40.72 -23.30
N PRO A 222 7.96 -39.80 -22.42
CA PRO A 222 7.17 -40.13 -21.23
C PRO A 222 5.82 -40.81 -21.54
N CYS A 223 5.21 -40.44 -22.68
CA CYS A 223 4.03 -41.04 -23.26
C CYS A 223 4.06 -40.84 -24.79
N PRO A 224 3.28 -41.63 -25.58
CA PRO A 224 3.31 -41.59 -27.05
C PRO A 224 3.02 -40.22 -27.67
N ASP A 225 2.19 -39.40 -27.00
CA ASP A 225 1.75 -38.08 -27.46
C ASP A 225 2.35 -36.94 -26.61
N PHE A 226 3.52 -37.18 -26.00
CA PHE A 226 4.21 -36.18 -25.19
C PHE A 226 4.67 -34.99 -26.07
N PRO A 227 4.40 -33.74 -25.66
CA PRO A 227 4.76 -32.59 -26.46
C PRO A 227 6.28 -32.41 -26.63
N ALA A 228 6.69 -31.93 -27.80
CA ALA A 228 8.09 -31.59 -28.04
C ALA A 228 8.52 -30.38 -27.20
N ILE A 229 9.68 -30.49 -26.54
CA ILE A 229 10.26 -29.44 -25.69
C ILE A 229 11.48 -28.84 -26.40
N PRO A 230 11.52 -27.52 -26.66
CA PRO A 230 12.67 -26.86 -27.28
C PRO A 230 13.81 -26.65 -26.28
N GLN A 231 15.04 -26.63 -26.78
CA GLN A 231 16.20 -26.15 -26.01
C GLN A 231 16.28 -24.62 -26.04
N SER A 232 17.07 -24.01 -25.15
CA SER A 232 17.29 -22.56 -25.14
C SER A 232 17.75 -22.06 -26.51
N GLY A 233 17.14 -20.97 -26.99
CA GLY A 233 17.37 -20.38 -28.31
C GLY A 233 16.63 -21.09 -29.45
N GLN A 234 15.86 -22.15 -29.18
CA GLN A 234 15.09 -22.88 -30.18
C GLN A 234 13.59 -22.62 -30.06
N GLN A 235 12.88 -22.92 -31.15
CA GLN A 235 11.42 -22.92 -31.19
C GLN A 235 10.91 -24.35 -31.43
N ALA A 236 9.91 -24.78 -30.66
CA ALA A 236 9.10 -25.97 -30.95
C ALA A 236 7.68 -25.56 -31.32
N THR A 237 7.02 -26.36 -32.16
CA THR A 237 5.63 -26.13 -32.55
C THR A 237 4.79 -27.36 -32.21
N TRP A 238 3.72 -27.16 -31.44
CA TRP A 238 2.71 -28.18 -31.14
C TRP A 238 1.62 -28.06 -32.20
N THR A 239 1.67 -28.96 -33.17
CA THR A 239 0.85 -28.91 -34.38
C THR A 239 -0.50 -29.57 -34.19
N LEU A 240 -1.51 -29.15 -34.96
CA LEU A 240 -2.82 -29.80 -34.94
C LEU A 240 -2.75 -31.30 -35.26
N ALA A 241 -1.82 -31.71 -36.13
CA ALA A 241 -1.62 -33.11 -36.52
C ALA A 241 -1.11 -34.00 -35.36
N GLY A 242 -0.48 -33.41 -34.34
CA GLY A 242 -0.01 -34.10 -33.14
C GLY A 242 -0.99 -34.00 -31.96
N SER A 243 -2.13 -33.33 -32.14
CA SER A 243 -3.16 -33.19 -31.11
C SER A 243 -3.98 -34.49 -30.97
N PRO A 244 -4.38 -34.90 -29.75
CA PRO A 244 -4.13 -34.23 -28.47
C PRO A 244 -2.72 -34.51 -27.94
N TYR A 245 -2.08 -33.48 -27.37
CA TYR A 245 -0.84 -33.65 -26.62
C TYR A 245 -1.13 -34.08 -25.18
N HIS A 246 -0.29 -34.95 -24.62
CA HIS A 246 -0.43 -35.48 -23.27
C HIS A 246 0.79 -35.16 -22.40
N VAL A 247 0.62 -34.32 -21.38
CA VAL A 247 1.65 -33.94 -20.41
C VAL A 247 1.58 -34.90 -19.21
N CYS A 248 2.18 -36.07 -19.40
CA CYS A 248 2.28 -37.14 -18.40
C CYS A 248 3.54 -37.04 -17.50
N ALA A 249 4.43 -36.09 -17.82
CA ALA A 249 5.61 -35.66 -17.05
C ALA A 249 5.75 -34.13 -17.17
N ASP A 250 6.52 -33.49 -16.29
CA ASP A 250 6.67 -32.03 -16.32
C ASP A 250 7.32 -31.56 -17.63
N VAL A 251 6.76 -30.51 -18.21
CA VAL A 251 7.29 -29.82 -19.39
C VAL A 251 7.94 -28.53 -18.92
N ILE A 252 9.22 -28.34 -19.20
CA ILE A 252 9.94 -27.10 -18.87
C ILE A 252 10.33 -26.42 -20.18
N ILE A 253 9.79 -25.23 -20.42
CA ILE A 253 10.18 -24.36 -21.53
C ILE A 253 11.28 -23.43 -20.97
N PRO A 254 12.57 -23.68 -21.26
CA PRO A 254 13.66 -22.95 -20.62
C PRO A 254 13.77 -21.52 -21.13
N VAL A 255 14.47 -20.67 -20.37
CA VAL A 255 14.77 -19.29 -20.76
C VAL A 255 15.35 -19.22 -22.18
N GLY A 256 14.79 -18.32 -22.99
CA GLY A 256 15.20 -18.10 -24.39
C GLY A 256 14.66 -19.12 -25.39
N ALA A 257 13.87 -20.12 -24.97
CA ALA A 257 13.16 -21.02 -25.87
C ALA A 257 11.70 -20.59 -26.07
N THR A 258 11.12 -20.96 -27.22
CA THR A 258 9.72 -20.63 -27.56
C THR A 258 8.94 -21.90 -27.91
N VAL A 259 7.76 -22.08 -27.33
CA VAL A 259 6.77 -23.07 -27.80
C VAL A 259 5.62 -22.31 -28.46
N VAL A 260 5.25 -22.72 -29.68
CA VAL A 260 4.05 -22.23 -30.37
C VAL A 260 3.02 -23.35 -30.44
N ILE A 261 1.80 -23.11 -29.99
CA ILE A 261 0.66 -24.03 -30.12
C ILE A 261 -0.22 -23.56 -31.28
N GLU A 262 -0.43 -24.43 -32.26
CA GLU A 262 -1.26 -24.14 -33.44
C GLU A 262 -2.76 -24.09 -33.11
N PRO A 263 -3.57 -23.39 -33.94
CA PRO A 263 -5.02 -23.39 -33.82
C PRO A 263 -5.63 -24.80 -33.76
N GLY A 264 -6.62 -25.00 -32.88
CA GLY A 264 -7.37 -26.26 -32.73
C GLY A 264 -6.70 -27.34 -31.89
N VAL A 265 -5.49 -27.12 -31.37
CA VAL A 265 -4.77 -28.11 -30.57
C VAL A 265 -5.42 -28.30 -29.19
N THR A 266 -5.46 -29.54 -28.72
CA THR A 266 -5.81 -29.91 -27.34
C THR A 266 -4.56 -30.38 -26.59
N VAL A 267 -4.34 -29.87 -25.38
CA VAL A 267 -3.27 -30.29 -24.47
C VAL A 267 -3.89 -30.77 -23.16
N ASN A 268 -3.62 -32.01 -22.77
CA ASN A 268 -4.10 -32.62 -21.53
C ASN A 268 -2.95 -32.75 -20.53
N VAL A 269 -3.11 -32.18 -19.34
CA VAL A 269 -2.11 -32.23 -18.26
C VAL A 269 -2.57 -33.19 -17.16
N ASP A 270 -1.74 -34.20 -16.87
CA ASP A 270 -2.04 -35.18 -15.83
C ASP A 270 -1.99 -34.58 -14.42
N ALA A 271 -2.67 -35.24 -13.48
CA ALA A 271 -2.65 -34.88 -12.07
C ALA A 271 -1.21 -34.78 -11.54
N GLY A 272 -0.92 -33.70 -10.83
CA GLY A 272 0.40 -33.41 -10.24
C GLY A 272 1.49 -33.07 -11.25
N ARG A 273 1.18 -32.88 -12.54
CA ARG A 273 2.13 -32.48 -13.58
C ARG A 273 2.05 -31.00 -13.89
N SER A 274 3.18 -30.44 -14.31
CA SER A 274 3.31 -29.01 -14.60
C SER A 274 3.83 -28.73 -16.00
N ILE A 275 3.30 -27.68 -16.62
CA ILE A 275 3.98 -26.95 -17.70
C ILE A 275 4.63 -25.72 -17.06
N VAL A 276 5.96 -25.68 -17.02
CA VAL A 276 6.75 -24.58 -16.45
C VAL A 276 7.30 -23.75 -17.61
N VAL A 277 6.93 -22.47 -17.65
CA VAL A 277 7.30 -21.53 -18.70
C VAL A 277 8.32 -20.55 -18.15
N GLU A 278 9.61 -20.80 -18.37
CA GLU A 278 10.70 -19.84 -18.10
C GLU A 278 11.08 -19.03 -19.36
N GLY A 279 10.83 -19.60 -20.54
CA GLY A 279 10.94 -18.94 -21.84
C GLY A 279 9.61 -18.32 -22.29
N THR A 280 9.18 -18.64 -23.51
CA THR A 280 7.94 -18.12 -24.10
C THR A 280 7.00 -19.24 -24.53
N LEU A 281 5.72 -19.15 -24.15
CA LEU A 281 4.64 -19.99 -24.64
C LEU A 281 3.63 -19.14 -25.43
N LEU A 282 3.42 -19.45 -26.71
CA LEU A 282 2.50 -18.75 -27.60
C LEU A 282 1.39 -19.70 -28.05
N ALA A 283 0.20 -19.57 -27.48
CA ALA A 283 -0.99 -20.31 -27.92
C ALA A 283 -1.81 -19.45 -28.89
N SER A 284 -1.59 -19.65 -30.20
CA SER A 284 -2.16 -18.80 -31.25
C SER A 284 -3.41 -19.43 -31.86
N GLY A 285 -4.49 -19.52 -31.08
CA GLY A 285 -5.78 -20.04 -31.54
C GLY A 285 -6.50 -19.09 -32.51
N THR A 286 -7.64 -19.54 -33.05
CA THR A 286 -8.55 -18.67 -33.81
C THR A 286 -10.00 -18.95 -33.43
N GLN A 287 -10.92 -18.03 -33.73
CA GLN A 287 -12.36 -18.23 -33.51
C GLN A 287 -12.90 -19.54 -34.10
N ALA A 288 -12.41 -19.93 -35.28
CA ALA A 288 -12.85 -21.15 -35.97
C ALA A 288 -12.20 -22.42 -35.41
N ALA A 289 -11.06 -22.29 -34.72
CA ALA A 289 -10.27 -23.39 -34.20
C ALA A 289 -9.58 -22.95 -32.89
N PRO A 290 -10.33 -22.88 -31.77
CA PRO A 290 -9.76 -22.51 -30.48
C PRO A 290 -8.86 -23.61 -29.94
N ILE A 291 -7.86 -23.22 -29.13
CA ILE A 291 -6.97 -24.14 -28.42
C ILE A 291 -7.65 -24.56 -27.11
N THR A 292 -7.47 -25.81 -26.68
CA THR A 292 -7.97 -26.29 -25.37
C THR A 292 -6.80 -26.74 -24.50
N LEU A 293 -6.64 -26.12 -23.33
CA LEU A 293 -5.70 -26.55 -22.29
C LEU A 293 -6.48 -27.16 -21.14
N ALA A 294 -6.44 -28.48 -20.98
CA ALA A 294 -7.23 -29.20 -20.00
C ALA A 294 -6.36 -29.90 -18.96
N ALA A 295 -6.79 -29.87 -17.70
CA ALA A 295 -6.19 -30.63 -16.63
C ALA A 295 -7.05 -31.83 -16.23
N ALA A 296 -6.41 -32.93 -15.84
CA ALA A 296 -7.06 -34.08 -15.23
C ALA A 296 -7.75 -33.69 -13.91
N ASP A 297 -7.10 -32.85 -13.10
CA ASP A 297 -7.65 -32.28 -11.88
C ASP A 297 -6.94 -30.95 -11.51
N ARG A 298 -7.34 -30.38 -10.38
CA ARG A 298 -6.76 -29.14 -9.84
C ARG A 298 -5.42 -29.33 -9.12
N THR A 299 -4.68 -30.40 -9.37
CA THR A 299 -3.27 -30.57 -8.94
C THR A 299 -2.29 -30.37 -10.09
N ALA A 300 -2.76 -30.39 -11.35
CA ALA A 300 -1.98 -29.99 -12.52
C ALA A 300 -1.76 -28.46 -12.55
N ARG A 301 -0.64 -28.00 -13.12
CA ARG A 301 -0.29 -26.55 -13.15
C ARG A 301 0.30 -26.09 -14.47
N ILE A 302 -0.01 -24.86 -14.86
CA ILE A 302 0.80 -24.08 -15.79
C ILE A 302 1.44 -22.95 -14.98
N LYS A 303 2.76 -22.94 -14.85
CA LYS A 303 3.51 -21.94 -14.07
C LYS A 303 4.26 -21.02 -15.02
N VAL A 304 4.04 -19.71 -14.92
CA VAL A 304 4.60 -18.73 -15.87
C VAL A 304 5.61 -17.82 -15.17
N TYR A 305 6.90 -18.12 -15.34
CA TYR A 305 8.03 -17.28 -14.89
C TYR A 305 8.51 -16.34 -16.00
N GLY A 306 8.42 -16.78 -17.27
CA GLY A 306 8.75 -16.00 -18.46
C GLY A 306 7.52 -15.34 -19.06
N ALA A 307 7.21 -15.63 -20.33
CA ALA A 307 6.06 -15.07 -21.02
C ALA A 307 5.10 -16.15 -21.52
N ALA A 308 3.80 -15.96 -21.33
CA ALA A 308 2.75 -16.80 -21.90
C ALA A 308 1.66 -15.94 -22.54
N GLU A 309 1.38 -16.17 -23.81
CA GLU A 309 0.31 -15.49 -24.55
C GLU A 309 -0.70 -16.51 -25.07
N PHE A 310 -1.98 -16.22 -24.84
CA PHE A 310 -3.11 -17.06 -25.23
C PHE A 310 -4.09 -16.25 -26.05
N ASP A 311 -4.27 -16.65 -27.31
CA ASP A 311 -5.29 -16.13 -28.23
C ASP A 311 -6.32 -17.25 -28.49
N TRP A 312 -7.62 -16.96 -28.41
CA TRP A 312 -8.69 -17.93 -28.69
C TRP A 312 -8.47 -19.28 -28.02
N THR A 313 -8.25 -19.25 -26.71
CA THR A 313 -7.92 -20.44 -25.91
C THR A 313 -8.96 -20.67 -24.82
N THR A 314 -9.44 -21.91 -24.70
CA THR A 314 -10.21 -22.39 -23.57
C THR A 314 -9.27 -22.97 -22.51
N LEU A 315 -9.15 -22.28 -21.37
CA LEU A 315 -8.33 -22.66 -20.23
C LEU A 315 -9.17 -23.45 -19.20
N ASN A 316 -8.98 -24.77 -19.20
CA ASN A 316 -9.55 -25.74 -18.27
C ASN A 316 -8.44 -26.36 -17.40
N CYS A 317 -7.39 -25.60 -17.11
CA CYS A 317 -6.22 -26.01 -16.34
C CYS A 317 -5.84 -24.87 -15.38
N PRO A 318 -5.42 -25.15 -14.14
CA PRO A 318 -4.91 -24.11 -13.26
C PRO A 318 -3.64 -23.45 -13.84
N LEU A 319 -3.66 -22.13 -13.95
CA LEU A 319 -2.53 -21.31 -14.38
C LEU A 319 -2.10 -20.36 -13.26
N GLU A 320 -0.81 -20.36 -12.98
CA GLU A 320 -0.18 -19.58 -11.93
C GLU A 320 0.89 -18.65 -12.54
N PRO A 321 0.57 -17.36 -12.75
CA PRO A 321 1.58 -16.35 -13.02
C PRO A 321 2.51 -16.27 -11.81
N GLN A 322 3.82 -16.35 -12.04
CA GLN A 322 4.83 -16.39 -10.98
C GLN A 322 5.54 -15.05 -10.85
N ASP A 323 6.10 -14.81 -9.66
CA ASP A 323 6.96 -13.65 -9.41
C ASP A 323 8.26 -13.72 -10.24
N GLY A 324 8.99 -12.60 -10.27
CA GLY A 324 10.17 -12.40 -11.12
C GLY A 324 9.88 -11.65 -12.42
N GLY A 325 8.68 -11.06 -12.53
CA GLY A 325 8.25 -10.29 -13.71
C GLY A 325 7.63 -11.12 -14.83
N GLY A 326 7.05 -12.29 -14.50
CA GLY A 326 6.34 -13.11 -15.48
C GLY A 326 5.19 -12.36 -16.17
N VAL A 327 5.03 -12.56 -17.48
CA VAL A 327 4.04 -11.87 -18.32
C VAL A 327 3.02 -12.88 -18.84
N THR A 328 1.75 -12.73 -18.47
CA THR A 328 0.65 -13.57 -18.94
C THR A 328 -0.41 -12.75 -19.66
N ARG A 329 -0.74 -13.08 -20.91
CA ARG A 329 -1.77 -12.37 -21.69
C ARG A 329 -2.83 -13.31 -22.24
N PHE A 330 -4.08 -12.93 -22.09
CA PHE A 330 -5.24 -13.59 -22.69
C PHE A 330 -5.98 -12.63 -23.61
N ARG A 331 -6.31 -13.10 -24.81
CA ARG A 331 -7.06 -12.37 -25.83
C ARG A 331 -8.11 -13.30 -26.44
N ASP A 332 -9.38 -12.89 -26.38
CA ASP A 332 -10.49 -13.68 -26.95
C ASP A 332 -10.59 -15.11 -26.35
N CYS A 333 -10.32 -15.24 -25.04
CA CYS A 333 -10.20 -16.52 -24.34
C CYS A 333 -11.38 -16.84 -23.41
N GLU A 334 -11.55 -18.13 -23.09
CA GLU A 334 -12.52 -18.61 -22.12
C GLU A 334 -11.79 -19.31 -20.96
N ILE A 335 -12.01 -18.87 -19.71
CA ILE A 335 -11.42 -19.48 -18.51
C ILE A 335 -12.53 -20.21 -17.73
N ARG A 336 -12.41 -21.53 -17.60
CA ARG A 336 -13.45 -22.42 -17.05
C ARG A 336 -13.13 -22.92 -15.65
N ALA A 337 -13.31 -22.03 -14.69
CA ALA A 337 -13.19 -22.39 -13.28
C ALA A 337 -14.33 -23.27 -12.76
N ASP A 338 -15.47 -23.30 -13.46
CA ASP A 338 -16.53 -24.31 -13.30
C ASP A 338 -16.04 -25.75 -13.52
N LEU A 339 -14.95 -25.92 -14.26
CA LEU A 339 -14.23 -27.18 -14.43
C LEU A 339 -12.95 -27.19 -13.56
N ASN A 340 -11.78 -27.26 -14.22
CA ASN A 340 -10.46 -27.26 -13.57
C ASN A 340 -9.66 -25.98 -13.84
N GLY A 341 -10.19 -25.02 -14.61
CA GLY A 341 -9.53 -23.74 -14.83
C GLY A 341 -9.35 -22.97 -13.52
N MET A 342 -8.20 -22.36 -13.32
CA MET A 342 -7.98 -21.41 -12.23
C MET A 342 -6.97 -20.40 -12.75
N LEU A 343 -7.08 -19.15 -12.31
CA LEU A 343 -6.06 -18.16 -12.56
C LEU A 343 -5.69 -17.52 -11.24
N SER A 344 -4.53 -17.92 -10.70
CA SER A 344 -4.17 -17.50 -9.35
C SER A 344 -2.69 -17.27 -9.15
N THR A 345 -2.32 -16.23 -8.41
CA THR A 345 -0.97 -16.04 -7.87
C THR A 345 -0.73 -16.86 -6.58
N PHE A 346 -1.71 -17.67 -6.13
CA PHE A 346 -1.59 -18.50 -4.93
C PHE A 346 -0.75 -19.76 -5.19
N GLY A 347 0.20 -20.07 -4.30
CA GLY A 347 1.16 -21.17 -4.47
C GLY A 347 2.63 -20.74 -4.40
N LEU A 348 2.87 -19.43 -4.31
CA LEU A 348 4.17 -18.86 -4.00
C LEU A 348 4.59 -19.30 -2.58
N PRO A 349 5.86 -19.69 -2.37
CA PRO A 349 6.37 -19.71 -1.01
C PRO A 349 6.21 -18.29 -0.46
N THR A 350 5.76 -18.16 0.78
CA THR A 350 5.57 -16.90 1.53
C THR A 350 6.89 -16.14 1.78
N TYR A 351 7.91 -16.36 0.96
CA TYR A 351 9.10 -15.54 0.91
C TYR A 351 8.80 -14.43 -0.09
N LEU A 352 8.58 -13.23 0.47
CA LEU A 352 8.96 -11.91 -0.05
C LEU A 352 10.20 -12.02 -0.96
N TRP A 353 10.52 -11.08 -1.86
CA TRP A 353 11.81 -10.90 -2.60
C TRP A 353 11.75 -10.99 -4.15
N GLU A 354 10.60 -11.08 -4.83
CA GLU A 354 10.54 -11.08 -6.31
C GLU A 354 9.50 -10.10 -6.88
N SER A 355 9.71 -9.62 -8.12
CA SER A 355 8.81 -8.63 -8.76
C SER A 355 7.46 -9.24 -9.13
N PRO A 356 6.34 -8.55 -8.90
CA PRO A 356 5.00 -9.10 -9.16
C PRO A 356 4.79 -9.42 -10.65
N PRO A 357 3.99 -10.43 -11.01
CA PRO A 357 3.68 -10.73 -12.41
C PRO A 357 2.83 -9.62 -13.06
N PHE A 358 2.86 -9.58 -14.39
CA PHE A 358 1.89 -8.84 -15.21
C PHE A 358 0.87 -9.83 -15.80
N VAL A 359 -0.42 -9.50 -15.70
CA VAL A 359 -1.52 -10.30 -16.24
C VAL A 359 -2.51 -9.42 -16.99
N SER A 360 -2.81 -9.73 -18.25
CA SER A 360 -3.85 -9.02 -19.00
C SER A 360 -4.92 -9.95 -19.57
N LEU A 361 -6.19 -9.55 -19.46
CA LEU A 361 -7.32 -10.20 -20.12
C LEU A 361 -8.01 -9.16 -21.02
N ASP A 362 -8.17 -9.50 -22.30
CA ASP A 362 -8.84 -8.67 -23.30
C ASP A 362 -9.88 -9.50 -24.06
N ARG A 363 -11.15 -9.08 -24.04
CA ARG A 363 -12.29 -9.82 -24.64
C ARG A 363 -12.40 -11.27 -24.13
N CYS A 364 -12.30 -11.46 -22.81
CA CYS A 364 -12.28 -12.80 -22.21
C CYS A 364 -13.53 -13.08 -21.38
N ASP A 365 -13.96 -14.34 -21.35
CA ASP A 365 -15.05 -14.82 -20.50
C ASP A 365 -14.51 -15.75 -19.41
N VAL A 366 -14.91 -15.52 -18.16
CA VAL A 366 -14.50 -16.30 -16.98
C VAL A 366 -15.74 -16.85 -16.29
N THR A 367 -15.84 -18.18 -16.23
CA THR A 367 -16.99 -18.86 -15.60
C THR A 367 -16.55 -19.65 -14.37
N GLY A 368 -17.17 -19.40 -13.22
CA GLY A 368 -16.91 -20.10 -11.97
C GLY A 368 -17.97 -21.11 -11.57
N ARG A 369 -17.73 -21.76 -10.42
CA ARG A 369 -18.58 -22.83 -9.86
C ARG A 369 -19.82 -22.31 -9.11
N GLY A 370 -19.97 -21.00 -8.93
CA GLY A 370 -21.03 -20.42 -8.11
C GLY A 370 -20.83 -20.64 -6.60
N ILE A 371 -19.58 -20.85 -6.17
CA ILE A 371 -19.20 -20.92 -4.75
C ILE A 371 -18.06 -19.95 -4.48
N ALA A 372 -18.05 -19.31 -3.32
CA ALA A 372 -16.96 -18.43 -2.92
C ALA A 372 -15.65 -19.24 -2.84
N SER A 373 -14.66 -18.86 -3.63
CA SER A 373 -13.43 -19.62 -3.79
C SER A 373 -12.28 -18.74 -4.25
N TRP A 374 -11.06 -19.24 -4.11
CA TRP A 374 -9.85 -18.55 -4.58
C TRP A 374 -9.48 -18.96 -6.02
N ASP A 375 -10.48 -19.33 -6.83
CA ASP A 375 -10.27 -19.84 -8.19
C ASP A 375 -9.79 -18.75 -9.16
N PHE A 376 -10.07 -17.47 -8.84
CA PHE A 376 -9.59 -16.31 -9.58
C PHE A 376 -9.05 -15.25 -8.60
N LEU A 377 -7.74 -15.26 -8.37
CA LEU A 377 -7.07 -14.39 -7.40
C LEU A 377 -5.74 -13.89 -7.98
N LEU A 378 -5.68 -12.62 -8.33
CA LEU A 378 -4.47 -11.96 -8.82
C LEU A 378 -4.01 -10.94 -7.79
N ALA A 379 -3.38 -11.41 -6.71
CA ALA A 379 -2.93 -10.56 -5.61
C ALA A 379 -1.64 -11.14 -4.95
N PRO A 380 -0.51 -10.41 -4.98
CA PRO A 380 -0.28 -9.18 -5.75
C PRO A 380 0.00 -9.44 -7.25
N ALA A 381 -0.46 -8.57 -8.13
CA ALA A 381 -0.12 -8.56 -9.55
C ALA A 381 -0.33 -7.16 -10.17
N HIS A 382 0.23 -6.93 -11.36
CA HIS A 382 -0.20 -5.83 -12.23
C HIS A 382 -1.18 -6.38 -13.25
N VAL A 383 -2.43 -5.91 -13.20
CA VAL A 383 -3.54 -6.51 -13.93
C VAL A 383 -4.16 -5.49 -14.88
N ALA A 384 -4.44 -5.91 -16.11
CA ALA A 384 -5.25 -5.11 -17.04
C ALA A 384 -6.43 -5.93 -17.57
N LEU A 385 -7.65 -5.46 -17.31
CA LEU A 385 -8.90 -6.09 -17.74
C LEU A 385 -9.60 -5.18 -18.74
N ARG A 386 -9.85 -5.69 -19.95
CA ARG A 386 -10.56 -4.97 -21.02
C ARG A 386 -11.63 -5.88 -21.61
N HIS A 387 -12.89 -5.44 -21.60
CA HIS A 387 -13.99 -6.21 -22.18
C HIS A 387 -14.08 -7.64 -21.59
N VAL A 388 -14.03 -7.75 -20.25
CA VAL A 388 -14.00 -9.05 -19.56
C VAL A 388 -15.36 -9.33 -18.90
N THR A 389 -15.85 -10.56 -19.03
CA THR A 389 -17.07 -11.03 -18.34
C THR A 389 -16.73 -12.05 -17.28
N PHE A 390 -17.18 -11.82 -16.05
CA PHE A 390 -17.15 -12.77 -14.94
C PHE A 390 -18.56 -13.30 -14.68
N SER A 391 -18.72 -14.63 -14.57
CA SER A 391 -20.00 -15.28 -14.29
C SER A 391 -19.86 -16.34 -13.20
N ASN A 392 -20.69 -16.25 -12.15
CA ASN A 392 -20.72 -17.22 -11.05
C ASN A 392 -19.35 -17.41 -10.37
N ILE A 393 -18.56 -16.35 -10.25
CA ILE A 393 -17.22 -16.34 -9.68
C ILE A 393 -16.98 -15.06 -8.88
N ASP A 394 -16.13 -15.13 -7.87
CA ASP A 394 -15.67 -14.00 -7.05
C ASP A 394 -14.24 -13.59 -7.43
N PRO A 395 -14.04 -12.72 -8.44
CA PRO A 395 -12.71 -12.30 -8.90
C PRO A 395 -12.09 -11.28 -7.94
N ARG A 396 -10.84 -11.51 -7.56
CA ARG A 396 -10.11 -10.69 -6.59
C ARG A 396 -8.77 -10.23 -7.13
N PHE A 397 -8.47 -8.96 -6.91
CA PHE A 397 -7.28 -8.32 -7.44
C PHE A 397 -6.56 -7.51 -6.36
N GLY A 398 -5.24 -7.60 -6.32
CA GLY A 398 -4.39 -6.78 -5.48
C GLY A 398 -3.10 -6.40 -6.20
N GLY A 399 -2.53 -5.24 -5.86
CA GLY A 399 -1.33 -4.72 -6.53
C GLY A 399 -1.64 -3.47 -7.34
N TYR A 400 -1.54 -3.52 -8.67
CA TYR A 400 -2.02 -2.47 -9.57
C TYR A 400 -3.00 -3.07 -10.58
N VAL A 401 -4.13 -2.42 -10.84
CA VAL A 401 -5.28 -2.99 -11.55
C VAL A 401 -5.93 -1.92 -12.41
N PHE A 402 -5.94 -2.16 -13.70
CA PHE A 402 -6.63 -1.37 -14.69
C PHE A 402 -7.89 -2.12 -15.14
N VAL A 403 -9.05 -1.47 -15.07
CA VAL A 403 -10.31 -1.99 -15.60
C VAL A 403 -10.91 -1.05 -16.63
N ASP A 404 -11.51 -1.64 -17.67
CA ASP A 404 -12.34 -0.99 -18.68
C ASP A 404 -13.33 -2.01 -19.30
N HIS A 405 -14.61 -1.65 -19.39
CA HIS A 405 -15.68 -2.52 -19.90
C HIS A 405 -15.73 -3.92 -19.23
N VAL A 406 -15.72 -3.97 -17.89
CA VAL A 406 -15.75 -5.24 -17.14
C VAL A 406 -17.16 -5.52 -16.61
N THR A 407 -17.64 -6.75 -16.77
CA THR A 407 -18.93 -7.18 -16.21
C THR A 407 -18.78 -8.35 -15.24
N SER A 408 -19.57 -8.35 -14.17
CA SER A 408 -19.63 -9.45 -13.19
C SER A 408 -21.08 -9.80 -12.86
N THR A 409 -21.42 -11.08 -12.98
CA THR A 409 -22.80 -11.57 -12.77
C THR A 409 -22.85 -12.74 -11.79
N ASN A 410 -23.81 -12.68 -10.87
CA ASN A 410 -24.12 -13.75 -9.91
C ASN A 410 -22.90 -14.21 -9.09
N SER A 411 -22.04 -13.28 -8.67
CA SER A 411 -20.90 -13.62 -7.82
C SER A 411 -21.39 -14.21 -6.49
N PRO A 412 -20.82 -15.35 -6.02
CA PRO A 412 -21.16 -15.94 -4.74
C PRO A 412 -20.63 -15.14 -3.53
N PHE A 413 -19.89 -14.05 -3.76
CA PHE A 413 -19.37 -13.14 -2.74
C PHE A 413 -19.53 -11.68 -3.20
N ALA A 414 -18.47 -10.88 -3.22
CA ALA A 414 -18.44 -9.56 -3.85
C ALA A 414 -18.34 -9.69 -5.38
N GLY A 415 -18.94 -8.75 -6.12
CA GLY A 415 -18.95 -8.79 -7.57
C GLY A 415 -17.57 -8.59 -8.20
N LEU A 416 -16.84 -7.58 -7.75
CA LEU A 416 -15.43 -7.33 -8.06
C LEU A 416 -14.72 -6.84 -6.79
N GLU A 417 -13.55 -7.40 -6.47
CA GLU A 417 -12.76 -7.03 -5.29
C GLU A 417 -11.40 -6.45 -5.72
N PHE A 418 -11.11 -5.20 -5.34
CA PHE A 418 -9.88 -4.50 -5.71
C PHE A 418 -9.15 -3.96 -4.47
N GLY A 419 -7.87 -4.31 -4.31
CA GLY A 419 -7.04 -3.83 -3.21
C GLY A 419 -5.74 -3.14 -3.65
N MET A 420 -5.65 -1.83 -3.41
CA MET A 420 -4.42 -1.05 -3.58
C MET A 420 -4.25 -0.01 -2.46
N PRO A 421 -3.05 0.13 -1.88
CA PRO A 421 -2.80 1.15 -0.87
C PRO A 421 -3.10 2.59 -1.34
N GLN A 422 -2.75 2.95 -2.59
CA GLN A 422 -3.03 4.28 -3.15
C GLN A 422 -4.50 4.50 -3.54
N GLY A 423 -5.37 3.48 -3.48
CA GLY A 423 -6.73 3.55 -3.99
C GLY A 423 -6.85 3.06 -5.44
N VAL A 424 -8.09 3.05 -5.94
CA VAL A 424 -8.44 2.54 -7.28
C VAL A 424 -9.53 3.43 -7.86
N TYR A 425 -9.44 3.72 -9.16
CA TYR A 425 -10.55 4.29 -9.92
C TYR A 425 -11.28 3.22 -10.70
N VAL A 426 -12.58 3.11 -10.43
CA VAL A 426 -13.46 2.14 -11.08
C VAL A 426 -14.49 2.90 -11.89
N ASN A 427 -14.43 2.76 -13.21
CA ASN A 427 -15.43 3.26 -14.13
C ASN A 427 -15.74 2.21 -15.19
N ASN A 428 -16.89 2.34 -15.84
CA ASN A 428 -17.30 1.48 -16.94
C ASN A 428 -17.33 -0.02 -16.55
N VAL A 429 -17.82 -0.32 -15.35
CA VAL A 429 -18.08 -1.69 -14.90
C VAL A 429 -19.56 -1.97 -14.66
N GLY A 430 -20.00 -3.18 -14.99
CA GLY A 430 -21.36 -3.65 -14.77
C GLY A 430 -21.40 -4.81 -13.78
N VAL A 431 -22.02 -4.63 -12.62
CA VAL A 431 -22.11 -5.68 -11.59
C VAL A 431 -23.56 -5.94 -11.18
N THR A 432 -23.99 -7.20 -11.29
CA THR A 432 -25.34 -7.60 -10.88
C THR A 432 -25.42 -8.97 -10.19
N GLY A 433 -26.25 -9.05 -9.16
CA GLY A 433 -26.57 -10.31 -8.48
C GLY A 433 -25.46 -10.83 -7.54
N ALA A 434 -24.55 -9.98 -7.09
CA ALA A 434 -23.54 -10.36 -6.09
C ALA A 434 -24.19 -10.65 -4.73
N ALA A 435 -23.72 -11.70 -4.06
CA ALA A 435 -24.21 -12.10 -2.74
C ALA A 435 -23.85 -11.12 -1.61
N ARG A 436 -22.82 -10.29 -1.82
CA ARG A 436 -22.42 -9.16 -0.94
C ARG A 436 -22.47 -7.85 -1.73
N ALA A 437 -21.45 -7.00 -1.61
CA ALA A 437 -21.38 -5.75 -2.36
C ALA A 437 -21.11 -6.01 -3.85
N GLY A 438 -21.60 -5.10 -4.70
CA GLY A 438 -21.22 -5.10 -6.11
C GLY A 438 -19.71 -4.88 -6.28
N LEU A 439 -19.19 -3.85 -5.63
CA LEU A 439 -17.76 -3.56 -5.56
C LEU A 439 -17.27 -3.68 -4.11
N ASP A 440 -16.13 -4.34 -3.89
CA ASP A 440 -15.44 -4.41 -2.59
C ASP A 440 -14.04 -3.78 -2.76
N LEU A 441 -13.85 -2.59 -2.18
CA LEU A 441 -12.73 -1.69 -2.50
C LEU A 441 -11.89 -1.36 -1.28
N PHE A 442 -10.57 -1.55 -1.38
CA PHE A 442 -9.61 -1.18 -0.34
C PHE A 442 -8.77 0.04 -0.75
N GLY A 443 -8.57 0.95 0.20
CA GLY A 443 -7.91 2.25 -0.02
C GLY A 443 -8.93 3.39 -0.15
N ASN A 444 -8.44 4.58 -0.50
CA ASN A 444 -9.29 5.73 -0.84
C ASN A 444 -9.63 5.67 -2.33
N CYS A 445 -10.81 5.17 -2.66
CA CYS A 445 -11.18 4.89 -4.05
C CYS A 445 -12.07 5.98 -4.65
N LEU A 446 -12.14 6.01 -5.99
CA LEU A 446 -13.02 6.88 -6.75
C LEU A 446 -13.91 6.03 -7.67
N ILE A 447 -15.22 6.29 -7.65
CA ILE A 447 -16.19 5.57 -8.49
C ILE A 447 -16.72 6.51 -9.57
N GLY A 448 -16.45 6.18 -10.83
CA GLY A 448 -16.91 6.96 -11.98
C GLY A 448 -18.42 6.81 -12.26
N PRO A 449 -18.98 7.69 -13.11
CA PRO A 449 -20.41 7.74 -13.40
C PRO A 449 -20.94 6.62 -14.31
N ASP A 450 -20.08 5.93 -15.07
CA ASP A 450 -20.49 4.97 -16.10
C ASP A 450 -20.65 3.54 -15.57
N ASN A 451 -20.69 3.38 -14.25
CA ASN A 451 -20.86 2.09 -13.60
C ASN A 451 -22.35 1.71 -13.51
N VAL A 452 -22.64 0.43 -13.73
CA VAL A 452 -24.00 -0.15 -13.54
C VAL A 452 -23.95 -1.17 -12.41
N ILE A 453 -24.29 -0.74 -11.19
CA ILE A 453 -24.23 -1.59 -9.99
C ILE A 453 -25.64 -1.78 -9.43
N GLN A 454 -26.22 -2.96 -9.64
CA GLN A 454 -27.63 -3.24 -9.31
C GLN A 454 -27.87 -4.67 -8.85
N ASN A 455 -28.97 -4.91 -8.14
CA ASN A 455 -29.40 -6.22 -7.63
C ASN A 455 -28.36 -6.93 -6.73
N ASN A 456 -27.42 -6.20 -6.14
CA ASN A 456 -26.45 -6.72 -5.17
C ASN A 456 -26.97 -6.49 -3.74
N LEU A 457 -26.36 -7.13 -2.73
CA LEU A 457 -26.75 -6.90 -1.33
C LEU A 457 -26.50 -5.44 -0.93
N TYR A 458 -25.35 -4.90 -1.31
CA TYR A 458 -24.96 -3.50 -1.19
C TYR A 458 -24.38 -3.02 -2.53
N PRO A 459 -24.47 -1.74 -2.91
CA PRO A 459 -23.78 -1.22 -4.09
C PRO A 459 -22.26 -1.40 -3.97
N VAL A 460 -21.69 -0.93 -2.86
CA VAL A 460 -20.25 -0.93 -2.63
C VAL A 460 -19.96 -1.17 -1.15
N ASP A 461 -18.93 -1.96 -0.83
CA ASP A 461 -18.26 -2.08 0.47
C ASP A 461 -16.87 -1.45 0.29
N VAL A 462 -16.51 -0.48 1.15
CA VAL A 462 -15.28 0.31 0.97
C VAL A 462 -14.53 0.48 2.27
N THR A 463 -13.20 0.59 2.16
CA THR A 463 -12.40 1.25 3.19
C THR A 463 -12.59 2.77 3.17
N GLY A 464 -12.50 3.41 2.00
CA GLY A 464 -12.71 4.85 1.82
C GLY A 464 -13.18 5.23 0.40
N LEU A 465 -13.95 6.30 0.31
CA LEU A 465 -14.44 6.91 -0.94
C LEU A 465 -14.13 8.40 -0.95
N LEU A 466 -13.55 8.85 -2.07
CA LEU A 466 -13.25 10.25 -2.30
C LEU A 466 -14.49 11.02 -2.81
N PRO A 467 -14.51 12.35 -2.61
CA PRO A 467 -15.48 13.24 -3.25
C PRO A 467 -15.57 13.05 -4.76
N GLY A 468 -16.77 13.20 -5.30
CA GLY A 468 -17.06 12.98 -6.72
C GLY A 468 -17.34 11.51 -7.09
N SER A 469 -17.25 10.57 -6.13
CA SER A 469 -17.67 9.19 -6.36
C SER A 469 -19.17 9.08 -6.65
N VAL A 470 -19.55 8.31 -7.67
CA VAL A 470 -20.95 8.12 -8.07
C VAL A 470 -21.43 6.73 -7.66
N VAL A 471 -22.09 6.64 -6.51
CA VAL A 471 -22.66 5.38 -6.00
C VAL A 471 -24.17 5.33 -6.27
N PRO A 472 -24.72 4.25 -6.86
CA PRO A 472 -26.15 4.16 -7.12
C PRO A 472 -27.01 4.21 -5.85
N ALA A 473 -27.90 5.20 -5.77
CA ALA A 473 -28.81 5.38 -4.64
C ALA A 473 -30.03 4.43 -4.63
N THR A 474 -30.27 3.72 -5.73
CA THR A 474 -31.35 2.74 -5.87
C THR A 474 -30.88 1.55 -6.70
N GLY A 475 -31.66 0.47 -6.70
CA GLY A 475 -31.42 -0.72 -7.53
C GLY A 475 -30.70 -1.86 -6.80
N ASN A 476 -30.13 -1.64 -5.61
CA ASN A 476 -29.57 -2.70 -4.77
C ASN A 476 -30.53 -3.05 -3.61
N ILE A 477 -30.31 -4.21 -2.97
CA ILE A 477 -31.17 -4.70 -1.87
C ILE A 477 -31.11 -3.71 -0.70
N ASN A 478 -29.90 -3.35 -0.28
CA ASN A 478 -29.65 -2.28 0.67
C ASN A 478 -28.91 -1.16 -0.06
N ASN A 479 -29.56 -0.01 -0.25
CA ASN A 479 -28.93 1.18 -0.82
C ASN A 479 -28.21 1.95 0.29
N LEU A 480 -27.18 1.31 0.83
CA LEU A 480 -26.36 1.74 1.96
C LEU A 480 -24.91 1.33 1.67
N ILE A 481 -23.94 2.04 2.27
CA ILE A 481 -22.51 1.76 2.06
C ILE A 481 -21.92 1.17 3.33
N PRO A 482 -21.64 -0.13 3.42
CA PRO A 482 -20.85 -0.69 4.50
C PRO A 482 -19.47 -0.01 4.56
N THR A 483 -19.02 0.34 5.76
CA THR A 483 -17.70 0.95 5.98
C THR A 483 -17.08 0.46 7.28
N PRO A 484 -15.75 0.30 7.34
CA PRO A 484 -15.04 0.24 8.60
C PRO A 484 -14.80 1.66 9.16
N LEU A 485 -15.41 2.01 10.30
CA LEU A 485 -15.03 3.21 11.09
C LEU A 485 -13.64 3.11 11.74
N THR A 486 -12.78 2.24 11.21
CA THR A 486 -11.59 1.74 11.87
C THR A 486 -10.34 1.81 10.99
N THR A 487 -10.40 2.53 9.86
CA THR A 487 -9.26 2.67 8.95
C THR A 487 -8.75 4.11 8.94
N PRO A 488 -7.64 4.40 9.65
CA PRO A 488 -7.04 5.72 9.67
C PRO A 488 -6.72 6.23 8.26
N GLY A 489 -6.99 7.50 7.98
CA GLY A 489 -6.69 8.14 6.70
C GLY A 489 -7.64 7.77 5.55
N ALA A 490 -8.61 6.88 5.78
CA ALA A 490 -9.69 6.66 4.83
C ALA A 490 -10.62 7.89 4.78
N VAL A 491 -11.16 8.23 3.61
CA VAL A 491 -12.12 9.32 3.44
C VAL A 491 -13.53 8.75 3.32
N LEU A 492 -14.51 9.32 4.02
CA LEU A 492 -15.94 9.05 3.81
C LEU A 492 -16.57 10.33 3.25
N ALA A 493 -16.80 10.37 1.95
CA ALA A 493 -17.36 11.53 1.26
C ALA A 493 -18.89 11.65 1.46
N ASP A 494 -19.44 12.86 1.38
CA ASP A 494 -20.89 13.04 1.32
C ASP A 494 -21.42 12.71 -0.08
N LEU A 495 -21.98 11.50 -0.20
CA LEU A 495 -22.55 10.97 -1.46
C LEU A 495 -24.08 11.02 -1.47
N GLY A 496 -24.71 11.66 -0.48
CA GLY A 496 -26.17 11.60 -0.30
C GLY A 496 -26.70 10.20 0.05
N LEU A 497 -25.82 9.29 0.45
CA LEU A 497 -26.13 7.92 0.86
C LEU A 497 -25.60 7.63 2.27
N PRO A 498 -26.36 6.93 3.12
CA PRO A 498 -25.87 6.60 4.45
C PRO A 498 -24.80 5.53 4.39
N TYR A 499 -23.75 5.74 5.17
CA TYR A 499 -22.80 4.70 5.54
C TYR A 499 -23.39 3.82 6.64
N VAL A 500 -23.00 2.55 6.68
CA VAL A 500 -23.44 1.58 7.70
C VAL A 500 -22.23 1.00 8.40
N TYR A 501 -22.28 1.05 9.73
CA TYR A 501 -21.31 0.39 10.59
C TYR A 501 -22.00 -0.74 11.36
N ASP A 502 -21.68 -1.98 10.99
CA ASP A 502 -22.33 -3.19 11.49
C ASP A 502 -21.43 -4.12 12.32
N ARG A 503 -20.21 -3.68 12.63
CA ARG A 503 -19.19 -4.49 13.29
C ARG A 503 -19.12 -4.21 14.79
N ASP A 504 -18.89 -5.26 15.56
CA ASP A 504 -18.35 -5.21 16.93
C ASP A 504 -16.83 -5.41 16.85
N SER A 505 -16.19 -4.67 15.91
CA SER A 505 -14.76 -4.81 15.66
C SER A 505 -14.02 -4.10 16.78
N GLY A 506 -13.26 -4.85 17.57
CA GLY A 506 -12.44 -4.31 18.65
C GLY A 506 -11.63 -3.06 18.25
N CYS A 507 -11.17 -2.33 19.27
CA CYS A 507 -10.56 -1.01 19.14
C CYS A 507 -9.42 -0.94 18.12
N THR A 508 -9.40 0.10 17.29
CA THR A 508 -8.34 0.34 16.29
C THR A 508 -7.53 1.59 16.61
N SER A 509 -6.40 1.77 15.91
CA SER A 509 -5.45 2.85 16.14
C SER A 509 -5.81 4.18 15.45
N GLY A 510 -7.06 4.38 15.02
CA GLY A 510 -7.53 5.65 14.44
C GLY A 510 -8.81 5.54 13.59
N TRP A 511 -9.33 6.69 13.18
CA TRP A 511 -10.62 6.88 12.50
C TRP A 511 -10.47 7.38 11.07
N PRO A 512 -11.47 7.17 10.20
CA PRO A 512 -11.51 7.81 8.89
C PRO A 512 -11.75 9.32 9.00
N ASN A 513 -11.35 10.07 7.97
CA ASN A 513 -11.76 11.43 7.70
C ASN A 513 -13.20 11.43 7.18
N ILE A 514 -14.14 11.94 7.98
CA ILE A 514 -15.56 11.98 7.64
C ILE A 514 -15.90 13.38 7.14
N GLU A 515 -16.40 13.49 5.92
CA GLU A 515 -16.80 14.79 5.38
C GLU A 515 -18.07 15.34 6.05
N PRO A 516 -18.23 16.68 6.11
CA PRO A 516 -19.47 17.31 6.54
C PRO A 516 -20.69 16.75 5.78
N GLY A 517 -21.83 16.59 6.48
CA GLY A 517 -23.09 16.08 5.92
C GLY A 517 -23.23 14.55 5.94
N VAL A 518 -22.14 13.81 6.14
CA VAL A 518 -22.17 12.35 6.15
C VAL A 518 -23.03 11.80 7.29
N THR A 519 -23.89 10.84 6.95
CA THR A 519 -24.68 10.06 7.90
C THR A 519 -24.14 8.65 8.05
N ILE A 520 -23.84 8.25 9.29
CA ILE A 520 -23.38 6.92 9.68
C ILE A 520 -24.47 6.23 10.51
N LYS A 521 -24.99 5.13 9.96
CA LYS A 521 -25.99 4.27 10.59
C LYS A 521 -25.32 3.14 11.37
N MET A 522 -25.48 3.19 12.68
CA MET A 522 -24.90 2.25 13.65
C MET A 522 -25.83 1.06 13.86
N ALA A 523 -25.34 -0.15 13.60
CA ALA A 523 -26.11 -1.37 13.83
C ALA A 523 -26.35 -1.65 15.34
N PRO A 524 -27.34 -2.50 15.68
CA PRO A 524 -27.57 -2.89 17.07
C PRO A 524 -26.31 -3.40 17.76
N ASN A 525 -26.02 -2.87 18.96
CA ASN A 525 -24.81 -3.15 19.74
C ASN A 525 -23.46 -2.71 19.14
N ALA A 526 -23.44 -2.07 17.97
CA ALA A 526 -22.19 -1.61 17.38
C ALA A 526 -21.50 -0.59 18.30
N ALA A 527 -20.20 -0.80 18.55
CA ALA A 527 -19.34 0.10 19.31
C ALA A 527 -18.15 0.49 18.43
N ALA A 528 -18.01 1.78 18.13
CA ALA A 528 -16.83 2.28 17.44
C ALA A 528 -15.80 2.69 18.50
N CYS A 529 -14.60 2.10 18.45
CA CYS A 529 -13.58 2.30 19.48
C CYS A 529 -12.22 2.68 18.87
N ASN A 530 -11.60 3.71 19.43
CA ASN A 530 -10.23 4.12 19.15
C ASN A 530 -9.32 3.84 20.35
N GLN A 531 -8.16 3.19 20.16
CA GLN A 531 -7.15 2.93 21.19
C GLN A 531 -5.72 3.32 20.75
N GLY A 532 -5.57 4.26 19.81
CA GLY A 532 -4.21 4.68 19.40
C GLY A 532 -4.12 5.80 18.37
N GLY A 533 -5.23 6.46 18.05
CA GLY A 533 -5.25 7.61 17.13
C GLY A 533 -6.29 8.65 17.55
N LEU A 534 -6.51 9.68 16.73
CA LEU A 534 -7.54 10.70 16.98
C LEU A 534 -8.88 10.30 16.38
N LEU A 535 -9.95 10.68 17.07
CA LEU A 535 -11.29 10.76 16.48
C LEU A 535 -11.51 12.22 16.06
N LEU A 536 -11.55 12.48 14.76
CA LEU A 536 -11.87 13.79 14.21
C LEU A 536 -13.13 13.69 13.34
N ALA A 537 -14.25 14.19 13.85
CA ALA A 537 -15.47 14.35 13.10
C ALA A 537 -15.80 15.85 13.10
N ARG A 538 -15.52 16.53 11.99
CA ARG A 538 -15.67 17.98 11.84
C ARG A 538 -16.74 18.28 10.80
N GLY A 539 -18.00 18.35 11.24
CA GLY A 539 -19.11 18.80 10.40
C GLY A 539 -19.07 20.30 10.14
N LEU A 540 -20.13 20.79 9.49
CA LEU A 540 -20.44 22.21 9.36
C LEU A 540 -21.84 22.47 9.94
N PRO A 541 -22.17 23.70 10.37
CA PRO A 541 -23.50 24.05 10.87
C PRO A 541 -24.65 23.61 9.95
N GLY A 542 -24.52 23.85 8.64
CA GLY A 542 -25.49 23.44 7.63
C GLY A 542 -25.36 21.99 7.14
N ALA A 543 -24.30 21.27 7.54
CA ALA A 543 -23.99 19.92 7.12
C ALA A 543 -23.34 19.12 8.27
N PRO A 544 -24.10 18.80 9.33
CA PRO A 544 -23.54 18.11 10.48
C PRO A 544 -23.24 16.64 10.16
N ILE A 545 -22.21 16.08 10.77
CA ILE A 545 -21.94 14.64 10.71
C ILE A 545 -22.89 13.94 11.67
N THR A 546 -23.63 12.94 11.18
CA THR A 546 -24.69 12.29 11.97
C THR A 546 -24.37 10.83 12.26
N PHE A 547 -24.37 10.46 13.54
CA PHE A 547 -24.35 9.08 14.02
C PHE A 547 -25.74 8.71 14.53
N GLU A 548 -26.42 7.79 13.84
CA GLU A 548 -27.80 7.41 14.18
C GLU A 548 -28.03 5.90 14.16
N ARG A 549 -29.21 5.46 14.62
CA ARG A 549 -29.58 4.05 14.66
C ARG A 549 -29.84 3.52 13.24
N LEU A 550 -29.20 2.40 12.87
CA LEU A 550 -29.52 1.68 11.63
C LEU A 550 -30.98 1.22 11.60
N ILE A 551 -31.48 0.73 12.74
CA ILE A 551 -32.86 0.26 12.91
C ILE A 551 -33.55 1.20 13.91
N PRO A 552 -34.60 1.93 13.49
CA PRO A 552 -35.33 2.83 14.39
C PRO A 552 -35.78 2.14 15.69
N GLY A 553 -35.52 2.79 16.82
CA GLY A 553 -35.86 2.26 18.16
C GLY A 553 -34.91 1.18 18.70
N THR A 554 -33.96 0.67 17.91
CA THR A 554 -32.95 -0.27 18.39
C THR A 554 -31.64 0.49 18.64
N PRO A 555 -31.17 0.58 19.91
CA PRO A 555 -29.96 1.33 20.20
C PRO A 555 -28.68 0.62 19.71
N TRP A 556 -27.67 1.41 19.39
CA TRP A 556 -26.27 0.99 19.23
C TRP A 556 -25.52 1.16 20.56
N ASN A 557 -24.24 0.79 20.67
CA ASN A 557 -23.55 0.76 21.97
C ASN A 557 -22.90 2.11 22.35
N SER A 558 -21.78 2.49 21.71
CA SER A 558 -21.02 3.69 22.07
C SER A 558 -19.96 4.13 21.05
N LEU A 559 -19.57 5.41 21.10
CA LEU A 559 -18.34 5.94 20.49
C LEU A 559 -17.27 6.09 21.56
N LEU A 560 -16.13 5.42 21.40
CA LEU A 560 -15.05 5.41 22.39
C LEU A 560 -13.78 6.10 21.86
N ILE A 561 -13.30 7.07 22.62
CA ILE A 561 -12.00 7.75 22.46
C ILE A 561 -11.02 7.19 23.49
N GLY A 562 -9.98 6.50 23.04
CA GLY A 562 -8.98 5.86 23.90
C GLY A 562 -7.55 6.30 23.58
N VAL A 563 -6.76 6.57 24.63
CA VAL A 563 -5.31 6.88 24.59
C VAL A 563 -4.89 7.89 23.51
N SER A 564 -5.54 9.06 23.47
CA SER A 564 -5.23 10.09 22.49
C SER A 564 -5.44 11.52 23.04
N THR A 565 -4.75 12.51 22.45
CA THR A 565 -4.88 13.95 22.73
C THR A 565 -5.22 14.69 21.44
N GLY A 566 -6.23 15.57 21.44
CA GLY A 566 -6.68 16.27 20.22
C GLY A 566 -7.88 15.64 19.51
N SER A 567 -8.58 14.67 20.11
CA SER A 567 -9.83 14.15 19.53
C SER A 567 -10.94 15.19 19.60
N ARG A 568 -11.69 15.39 18.52
CA ARG A 568 -12.70 16.44 18.38
C ARG A 568 -13.90 15.97 17.57
N LEU A 569 -15.08 16.13 18.17
CA LEU A 569 -16.37 16.09 17.50
C LEU A 569 -16.89 17.52 17.44
N GLU A 570 -17.06 18.04 16.24
CA GLU A 570 -17.56 19.39 15.97
C GLU A 570 -18.71 19.30 14.99
N ASN A 571 -19.79 20.05 15.22
CA ASN A 571 -20.96 20.03 14.33
C ASN A 571 -21.47 18.60 14.07
N CYS A 572 -21.65 17.85 15.16
CA CYS A 572 -22.03 16.45 15.13
C CYS A 572 -23.41 16.23 15.76
N VAL A 573 -24.14 15.24 15.24
CA VAL A 573 -25.36 14.71 15.85
C VAL A 573 -25.12 13.28 16.30
N ILE A 574 -25.21 13.03 17.60
CA ILE A 574 -25.14 11.69 18.19
C ILE A 574 -26.54 11.33 18.66
N ASP A 575 -27.22 10.45 17.93
CA ASP A 575 -28.56 9.98 18.26
C ASP A 575 -28.56 8.48 18.60
N GLY A 576 -28.85 8.20 19.87
CA GLY A 576 -29.45 6.91 20.19
C GLY A 576 -28.61 5.77 20.70
N ALA A 577 -27.49 6.07 21.32
CA ALA A 577 -26.65 5.08 21.98
C ALA A 577 -27.35 4.49 23.23
N GLY A 578 -27.42 3.17 23.30
CA GLY A 578 -28.02 2.40 24.39
C GLY A 578 -27.13 2.27 25.62
N ASN A 579 -25.84 2.57 25.51
CA ASN A 579 -24.92 2.65 26.65
C ASN A 579 -24.46 4.09 26.86
N ILE A 580 -23.53 4.57 26.02
CA ILE A 580 -22.95 5.92 26.14
C ILE A 580 -22.74 6.49 24.74
N GLY A 581 -23.28 7.68 24.45
CA GLY A 581 -23.07 8.36 23.17
C GLY A 581 -21.59 8.54 22.85
N LEU A 582 -20.87 9.16 23.80
CA LEU A 582 -19.43 9.37 23.74
C LEU A 582 -18.74 8.97 25.06
N ILE A 583 -17.73 8.12 25.01
CA ILE A 583 -16.90 7.75 26.16
C ILE A 583 -15.42 8.05 25.89
N ALA A 584 -14.73 8.65 26.85
CA ALA A 584 -13.28 8.84 26.82
C ALA A 584 -12.59 7.98 27.89
N GLN A 585 -11.47 7.34 27.53
CA GLN A 585 -10.65 6.51 28.42
C GLN A 585 -9.16 6.82 28.23
N LEU A 586 -8.46 7.20 29.30
CA LEU A 586 -7.03 7.59 29.23
C LEU A 586 -6.74 8.64 28.13
N ALA A 587 -7.72 9.51 27.84
CA ALA A 587 -7.71 10.40 26.68
C ALA A 587 -8.27 11.79 27.01
N GLY A 588 -7.91 12.78 26.18
CA GLY A 588 -8.54 14.09 26.12
C GLY A 588 -9.41 14.20 24.87
N GLY A 589 -10.64 14.71 25.00
CA GLY A 589 -11.54 14.88 23.86
C GLY A 589 -12.46 16.10 23.96
N TRP A 590 -12.82 16.62 22.80
CA TRP A 590 -13.72 17.75 22.63
C TRP A 590 -15.03 17.34 21.97
N ILE A 591 -16.15 17.87 22.48
CA ILE A 591 -17.43 17.92 21.79
C ILE A 591 -17.86 19.38 21.71
N ILE A 592 -18.01 19.89 20.48
CA ILE A 592 -18.18 21.31 20.21
C ILE A 592 -19.36 21.47 19.27
N ASP A 593 -20.24 22.43 19.57
CA ASP A 593 -21.35 22.82 18.70
C ASP A 593 -22.11 21.62 18.13
N SER A 594 -22.56 20.75 19.03
CA SER A 594 -23.06 19.42 18.69
C SER A 594 -24.35 19.10 19.43
N VAL A 595 -25.09 18.12 18.94
CA VAL A 595 -26.32 17.63 19.57
C VAL A 595 -26.14 16.18 19.99
N VAL A 596 -26.33 15.90 21.29
CA VAL A 596 -26.30 14.54 21.83
C VAL A 596 -27.66 14.22 22.41
N ARG A 597 -28.36 13.24 21.81
CA ARG A 597 -29.76 12.99 22.15
C ARG A 597 -30.18 11.53 22.16
N ASN A 598 -31.25 11.26 22.93
CA ASN A 598 -31.89 9.96 23.03
C ASN A 598 -30.93 8.82 23.41
N CYS A 599 -29.83 9.12 24.11
CA CYS A 599 -28.86 8.16 24.60
C CYS A 599 -29.15 7.78 26.06
N THR A 600 -28.72 6.58 26.48
CA THR A 600 -28.76 6.22 27.91
C THR A 600 -27.90 7.18 28.73
N THR A 601 -26.67 7.41 28.28
CA THR A 601 -25.79 8.48 28.76
C THR A 601 -25.27 9.25 27.56
N GLY A 602 -25.31 10.59 27.57
CA GLY A 602 -24.83 11.42 26.47
C GLY A 602 -23.31 11.34 26.32
N ALA A 603 -22.57 11.78 27.35
CA ALA A 603 -21.11 11.67 27.40
C ALA A 603 -20.58 11.16 28.75
N ASN A 604 -19.46 10.45 28.74
CA ASN A 604 -18.80 9.89 29.94
C ASN A 604 -17.28 10.06 29.90
N ALA A 605 -16.73 10.80 30.87
CA ALA A 605 -15.29 10.80 31.11
C ALA A 605 -14.94 9.67 32.10
N ASN A 606 -14.13 8.71 31.65
CA ASN A 606 -13.80 7.47 32.34
C ASN A 606 -12.28 7.25 32.43
N THR A 607 -11.79 6.52 33.45
CA THR A 607 -10.39 6.07 33.59
C THR A 607 -9.35 7.14 33.26
N TYR A 608 -9.14 8.12 34.15
CA TYR A 608 -8.16 9.21 33.99
C TYR A 608 -8.27 9.99 32.68
N SER A 609 -9.49 10.26 32.20
CA SER A 609 -9.73 11.05 30.99
C SER A 609 -10.26 12.45 31.29
N THR A 610 -10.28 13.29 30.26
CA THR A 610 -10.97 14.58 30.26
C THR A 610 -11.85 14.72 29.03
N ILE A 611 -13.13 15.04 29.22
CA ILE A 611 -14.02 15.49 28.14
C ILE A 611 -14.33 16.97 28.36
N GLN A 612 -14.25 17.74 27.27
CA GLN A 612 -14.60 19.15 27.24
C GLN A 612 -15.79 19.35 26.29
N ALA A 613 -16.88 19.93 26.80
CA ALA A 613 -18.04 20.27 25.97
C ALA A 613 -18.19 21.79 25.85
N ARG A 614 -18.45 22.26 24.64
CA ARG A 614 -18.71 23.67 24.31
C ARG A 614 -19.89 23.75 23.36
N LYS A 615 -20.80 24.73 23.55
CA LYS A 615 -21.96 24.95 22.68
C LYS A 615 -22.77 23.67 22.36
N THR A 616 -22.75 22.68 23.25
CA THR A 616 -23.33 21.36 22.99
C THR A 616 -24.70 21.23 23.66
N LEU A 617 -25.69 20.74 22.93
CA LEU A 617 -27.03 20.46 23.44
C LEU A 617 -27.17 18.97 23.78
N PHE A 618 -27.25 18.66 25.08
CA PHE A 618 -27.60 17.34 25.60
C PHE A 618 -29.11 17.27 25.85
N SER A 619 -29.85 16.51 25.03
CA SER A 619 -31.32 16.46 25.13
C SER A 619 -31.92 15.06 25.16
N ASN A 620 -32.96 14.85 25.96
CA ASN A 620 -33.70 13.58 26.06
C ASN A 620 -32.82 12.35 26.35
N ASN A 621 -31.68 12.52 27.04
CA ASN A 621 -30.84 11.41 27.47
C ASN A 621 -31.29 10.88 28.84
N GLY A 622 -30.96 9.64 29.18
CA GLY A 622 -31.09 9.17 30.55
C GLY A 622 -30.24 10.02 31.50
N ILE A 623 -28.97 10.21 31.13
CA ILE A 623 -28.01 11.11 31.77
C ILE A 623 -27.37 11.98 30.68
N GLY A 624 -27.31 13.30 30.85
CA GLY A 624 -26.61 14.20 29.92
C GLY A 624 -25.10 13.92 29.89
N VAL A 625 -24.41 14.21 30.99
CA VAL A 625 -22.97 13.92 31.17
C VAL A 625 -22.67 13.19 32.47
N SER A 626 -21.61 12.38 32.46
CA SER A 626 -21.18 11.62 33.64
C SER A 626 -19.66 11.49 33.77
N VAL A 627 -19.19 11.18 34.98
CA VAL A 627 -17.76 10.97 35.30
C VAL A 627 -17.56 9.72 36.16
N THR A 628 -16.52 8.93 35.83
CA THR A 628 -16.01 7.80 36.63
C THR A 628 -14.50 7.91 36.90
N ASP A 629 -13.98 7.14 37.87
CA ASP A 629 -12.55 6.83 38.05
C ASP A 629 -11.59 8.04 38.02
N THR A 630 -11.74 8.99 38.97
CA THR A 630 -10.92 10.22 39.09
C THR A 630 -10.79 11.07 37.81
N SER A 631 -11.70 10.93 36.84
CA SER A 631 -11.70 11.68 35.58
C SER A 631 -12.30 13.09 35.75
N SER A 632 -12.20 13.92 34.71
CA SER A 632 -12.70 15.31 34.71
C SER A 632 -13.68 15.56 33.56
N MET A 633 -14.81 16.22 33.85
CA MET A 633 -15.76 16.73 32.85
C MET A 633 -15.79 18.26 32.94
N ARG A 634 -15.32 18.93 31.88
CA ARG A 634 -15.18 20.40 31.82
C ARG A 634 -16.17 20.99 30.82
N ILE A 635 -17.31 21.43 31.34
CA ILE A 635 -18.41 21.95 30.55
C ILE A 635 -18.72 23.40 30.91
N GLU A 636 -17.82 24.05 31.63
CA GLU A 636 -17.88 25.47 31.92
C GLU A 636 -17.37 26.30 30.74
N SER A 637 -18.21 27.22 30.26
CA SER A 637 -17.79 28.24 29.29
C SER A 637 -18.74 29.43 29.35
N THR A 638 -18.17 30.64 29.35
CA THR A 638 -18.93 31.89 29.30
C THR A 638 -19.22 32.33 27.86
N THR A 639 -18.42 31.87 26.89
CA THR A 639 -18.54 32.22 25.47
C THR A 639 -19.30 31.14 24.69
N LEU A 640 -19.24 29.88 25.13
CA LEU A 640 -19.82 28.72 24.43
C LEU A 640 -20.61 27.83 25.40
N PRO A 641 -21.70 28.35 26.01
CA PRO A 641 -22.45 27.63 27.03
C PRO A 641 -23.12 26.36 26.46
N ASN A 642 -23.18 25.29 27.27
CA ASN A 642 -23.91 24.07 26.91
C ASN A 642 -25.34 24.10 27.45
N GLY A 643 -26.18 23.21 26.93
CA GLY A 643 -27.58 23.07 27.30
C GLY A 643 -27.95 21.64 27.70
N PHE A 644 -28.76 21.50 28.73
CA PHE A 644 -29.34 20.24 29.19
C PHE A 644 -30.86 20.34 29.18
N GLU A 645 -31.53 19.58 28.32
CA GLU A 645 -32.98 19.69 28.12
C GLU A 645 -33.68 18.32 28.11
N GLY A 646 -34.53 18.06 29.11
CA GLY A 646 -35.37 16.87 29.13
C GLY A 646 -34.61 15.58 29.45
N ASN A 647 -33.42 15.69 30.05
CA ASN A 647 -32.66 14.53 30.48
C ASN A 647 -33.20 13.99 31.82
N GLY A 648 -33.04 12.69 32.08
CA GLY A 648 -33.35 12.11 33.40
C GLY A 648 -32.49 12.74 34.51
N ALA A 649 -31.21 12.97 34.23
CA ALA A 649 -30.31 13.83 34.97
C ALA A 649 -29.41 14.59 33.99
N ALA A 650 -29.14 15.87 34.24
CA ALA A 650 -28.16 16.63 33.46
C ALA A 650 -26.74 16.13 33.74
N THR A 651 -26.40 15.93 35.02
CA THR A 651 -25.08 15.45 35.44
C THR A 651 -25.17 14.27 36.41
N HIS A 652 -24.21 13.35 36.32
CA HIS A 652 -24.08 12.21 37.22
C HIS A 652 -22.62 11.93 37.63
N THR A 653 -22.36 11.85 38.93
CA THR A 653 -21.03 11.52 39.50
C THR A 653 -21.03 10.18 40.22
N LEU A 654 -20.31 9.19 39.69
CA LEU A 654 -20.40 7.79 40.16
C LEU A 654 -19.61 7.51 41.45
N GLU A 655 -18.58 8.29 41.76
CA GLU A 655 -17.67 8.02 42.89
C GLU A 655 -17.37 9.26 43.74
N VAL A 656 -16.99 9.03 45.00
CA VAL A 656 -16.50 10.08 45.92
C VAL A 656 -15.11 10.53 45.45
N GLY A 657 -15.04 11.71 44.82
CA GLY A 657 -13.82 12.27 44.24
C GLY A 657 -13.96 12.66 42.76
N ALA A 658 -15.02 12.22 42.08
CA ALA A 658 -15.36 12.70 40.75
C ALA A 658 -15.85 14.16 40.80
N VAL A 659 -15.37 14.98 39.87
CA VAL A 659 -15.69 16.42 39.80
C VAL A 659 -16.23 16.78 38.42
N ILE A 660 -17.37 17.47 38.40
CA ILE A 660 -17.92 18.12 37.22
C ILE A 660 -17.94 19.63 37.47
N ASN A 661 -17.28 20.40 36.62
CA ASN A 661 -17.45 21.85 36.60
C ASN A 661 -18.52 22.21 35.57
N ALA A 662 -19.73 22.48 36.05
CA ALA A 662 -20.96 22.72 35.28
C ALA A 662 -21.47 24.17 35.37
N ARG A 663 -20.61 25.13 35.75
CA ARG A 663 -20.96 26.56 35.78
C ARG A 663 -21.23 27.06 34.36
N PHE A 664 -22.06 28.11 34.25
CA PHE A 664 -22.40 28.80 33.01
C PHE A 664 -23.19 27.96 31.99
N ASN A 665 -23.88 26.91 32.44
CA ASN A 665 -24.73 26.09 31.57
C ASN A 665 -26.21 26.39 31.75
N TRP A 666 -26.99 26.06 30.72
CA TRP A 666 -28.45 26.03 30.74
C TRP A 666 -28.96 24.65 31.16
N TRP A 667 -29.97 24.63 32.04
CA TRP A 667 -30.47 23.39 32.66
C TRP A 667 -31.90 23.04 32.24
N GLY A 668 -32.39 23.61 31.14
CA GLY A 668 -33.77 23.41 30.68
C GLY A 668 -34.79 24.30 31.38
N HIS A 669 -34.38 25.10 32.36
CA HIS A 669 -35.25 26.05 33.06
C HIS A 669 -34.47 27.25 33.65
N PRO A 670 -35.05 28.48 33.68
CA PRO A 670 -34.39 29.70 34.20
C PRO A 670 -33.96 29.65 35.66
N THR A 671 -34.54 28.75 36.46
CA THR A 671 -34.20 28.59 37.89
C THR A 671 -33.02 27.64 38.13
N GLY A 672 -32.40 27.13 37.07
CA GLY A 672 -31.29 26.19 37.14
C GLY A 672 -31.70 24.77 37.57
N PRO A 673 -30.71 23.93 37.91
CA PRO A 673 -30.91 22.50 38.14
C PRO A 673 -31.69 22.21 39.41
N SER A 674 -32.48 21.15 39.40
CA SER A 674 -32.95 20.52 40.63
C SER A 674 -31.77 19.92 41.40
N HIS A 675 -31.47 20.46 42.59
CA HIS A 675 -30.41 19.97 43.46
C HIS A 675 -30.70 20.35 44.93
N ALA A 676 -30.16 19.60 45.89
CA ALA A 676 -30.39 19.85 47.33
C ALA A 676 -29.95 21.26 47.78
N THR A 677 -28.91 21.82 47.14
CA THR A 677 -28.43 23.19 47.39
C THR A 677 -29.10 24.25 46.50
N ASN A 678 -30.02 23.85 45.60
CA ASN A 678 -30.88 24.72 44.79
C ASN A 678 -32.35 24.26 44.87
N PRO A 679 -33.02 24.40 46.03
CA PRO A 679 -34.34 23.80 46.28
C PRO A 679 -35.48 24.37 45.41
N GLY A 680 -35.28 25.49 44.71
CA GLY A 680 -36.24 26.08 43.77
C GLY A 680 -35.97 25.74 42.30
N GLY A 681 -34.93 24.97 42.00
CA GLY A 681 -34.56 24.59 40.64
C GLY A 681 -35.55 23.60 40.02
N GLN A 682 -36.08 23.94 38.85
CA GLN A 682 -37.00 23.10 38.06
C GLN A 682 -36.35 22.50 36.81
N GLY A 683 -35.08 22.80 36.55
CA GLY A 683 -34.32 22.23 35.45
C GLY A 683 -33.89 20.78 35.72
N ASP A 684 -33.24 20.19 34.71
CA ASP A 684 -32.69 18.83 34.75
C ASP A 684 -31.82 18.61 36.00
N ALA A 685 -31.94 17.44 36.61
CA ALA A 685 -31.39 17.17 37.94
C ALA A 685 -29.87 16.95 37.95
N ILE A 686 -29.22 17.32 39.07
CA ILE A 686 -27.85 16.89 39.41
C ILE A 686 -27.93 15.67 40.31
N THR A 687 -27.18 14.61 39.98
CA THR A 687 -27.20 13.34 40.73
C THR A 687 -25.79 12.79 41.01
N GLY A 688 -25.69 11.80 41.91
CA GLY A 688 -24.42 11.13 42.27
C GLY A 688 -23.83 11.57 43.61
N SER A 689 -22.70 10.98 43.99
CA SER A 689 -22.03 11.21 45.27
C SER A 689 -20.80 12.14 45.21
N GLY A 690 -20.39 12.54 44.00
CA GLY A 690 -19.29 13.47 43.77
C GLY A 690 -19.72 14.94 43.84
N VAL A 691 -18.86 15.83 43.33
CA VAL A 691 -19.09 17.28 43.39
C VAL A 691 -19.41 17.81 42.00
N THR A 692 -20.55 18.50 41.86
CA THR A 692 -20.89 19.28 40.68
C THR A 692 -20.93 20.77 41.03
N TYR A 693 -20.06 21.59 40.44
CA TYR A 693 -20.10 23.04 40.57
C TYR A 693 -21.05 23.61 39.51
N PHE A 694 -22.19 24.17 39.90
CA PHE A 694 -23.22 24.62 38.93
C PHE A 694 -23.62 26.09 39.07
N VAL A 695 -23.01 26.86 39.98
CA VAL A 695 -23.29 28.28 40.18
C VAL A 695 -22.08 29.13 39.75
N PRO A 696 -22.25 30.15 38.91
CA PRO A 696 -23.52 30.59 38.30
C PRO A 696 -24.02 29.61 37.23
N PHE A 697 -25.33 29.62 36.95
CA PHE A 697 -25.99 28.96 35.82
C PHE A 697 -26.74 30.01 34.98
N LEU A 698 -27.14 29.65 33.75
CA LEU A 698 -27.87 30.56 32.87
C LEU A 698 -29.36 30.60 33.20
N ASP A 699 -29.94 31.80 33.17
CA ASP A 699 -31.37 32.05 33.32
C ASP A 699 -32.11 32.15 31.98
N GLN A 700 -31.38 32.16 30.86
CA GLN A 700 -31.90 32.07 29.51
C GLN A 700 -31.27 30.90 28.76
N ARG A 701 -32.05 30.31 27.86
CA ARG A 701 -31.57 29.26 26.94
C ARG A 701 -30.63 29.91 25.92
N PRO A 702 -29.41 29.37 25.71
CA PRO A 702 -28.56 29.77 24.60
C PRO A 702 -29.28 29.58 23.27
N ASP A 703 -29.01 30.48 22.32
CA ASP A 703 -29.34 30.20 20.94
C ASP A 703 -28.39 29.12 20.43
N PHE A 704 -28.92 27.98 19.99
CA PHE A 704 -28.14 26.87 19.44
C PHE A 704 -28.21 26.84 17.91
N ASP A 705 -28.99 27.75 17.31
CA ASP A 705 -29.05 27.95 15.85
C ASP A 705 -28.09 29.06 15.40
N ASN A 706 -27.55 29.84 16.35
CA ASN A 706 -26.40 30.72 16.14
C ASN A 706 -25.13 29.92 16.47
N HIS A 707 -24.21 29.79 15.53
CA HIS A 707 -23.03 28.95 15.62
C HIS A 707 -21.76 29.77 15.95
N PRO A 708 -20.71 29.15 16.51
CA PRO A 708 -19.40 29.79 16.62
C PRO A 708 -18.66 29.76 15.27
N PRO A 709 -17.63 30.62 15.09
CA PRO A 709 -16.85 30.63 13.86
C PRO A 709 -16.29 29.26 13.45
N VAL A 710 -16.45 28.91 12.18
CA VAL A 710 -15.82 27.72 11.60
C VAL A 710 -14.45 28.12 11.07
N VAL A 711 -13.40 27.72 11.80
CA VAL A 711 -12.00 27.89 11.38
C VAL A 711 -11.48 26.58 10.81
N ARG A 712 -10.69 26.63 9.71
CA ARG A 712 -10.03 25.46 9.11
C ARG A 712 -8.61 25.81 8.69
N LEU A 713 -7.61 25.19 9.31
CA LEU A 713 -6.21 25.30 8.88
C LEU A 713 -6.01 24.49 7.59
N SER A 714 -5.38 25.10 6.58
CA SER A 714 -5.09 24.44 5.29
C SER A 714 -4.15 23.23 5.42
N HIS A 715 -3.41 23.16 6.53
CA HIS A 715 -2.40 22.15 6.83
C HIS A 715 -2.91 21.02 7.75
N ASN A 716 -4.22 20.96 8.05
CA ASN A 716 -4.74 20.13 9.14
C ASN A 716 -5.43 18.83 8.72
N ASP A 717 -4.67 17.97 8.04
CA ASP A 717 -5.05 16.58 7.79
C ASP A 717 -4.24 15.65 8.73
N TYR A 718 -4.90 15.11 9.75
CA TYR A 718 -4.27 14.23 10.73
C TYR A 718 -4.19 12.79 10.24
N VAL A 719 -3.09 12.47 9.53
CA VAL A 719 -2.65 11.10 9.24
C VAL A 719 -1.76 10.62 10.40
N ALA A 720 -1.98 9.39 10.85
CA ALA A 720 -1.40 8.81 12.08
C ALA A 720 0.14 8.95 12.22
N ASP A 721 0.53 9.39 13.43
CA ASP A 721 1.79 9.37 14.21
C ASP A 721 3.22 9.37 13.58
N HIS A 722 3.41 9.28 12.27
CA HIS A 722 4.76 9.27 11.65
C HIS A 722 4.90 10.11 10.37
N ALA A 723 3.91 10.93 10.03
CA ALA A 723 3.97 11.74 8.82
C ALA A 723 4.97 12.91 8.98
N LEU A 724 6.03 12.90 8.18
CA LEU A 724 7.03 13.98 8.07
C LEU A 724 6.44 15.38 7.85
N HIS A 725 5.25 15.44 7.28
CA HIS A 725 4.49 16.68 7.05
C HIS A 725 4.10 17.42 8.35
N ARG A 726 4.29 16.78 9.52
CA ARG A 726 4.07 17.38 10.86
C ARG A 726 5.37 17.77 11.57
N VAL A 727 6.51 17.64 10.91
CA VAL A 727 7.81 18.01 11.47
C VAL A 727 8.08 19.47 11.17
N PHE A 728 8.37 20.22 12.22
CA PHE A 728 8.67 21.65 12.13
C PHE A 728 10.01 21.89 12.83
N GLU A 729 11.05 22.21 12.06
CA GLU A 729 12.40 22.38 12.57
C GLU A 729 12.52 23.67 13.39
N PRO A 730 13.10 23.66 14.60
CA PRO A 730 13.32 24.87 15.38
C PRO A 730 14.05 25.95 14.59
N GLY A 731 13.55 27.19 14.66
CA GLY A 731 14.10 28.35 13.95
C GLY A 731 13.75 28.44 12.46
N SER A 732 13.13 27.41 11.87
CA SER A 732 12.55 27.54 10.54
C SER A 732 11.34 28.47 10.55
N LYS A 733 11.07 29.11 9.42
CA LYS A 733 9.84 29.88 9.21
C LYS A 733 8.81 29.03 8.48
N PHE A 734 7.56 29.24 8.82
CA PHE A 734 6.42 28.52 8.27
C PHE A 734 5.26 29.50 8.08
N ILE A 735 4.60 29.45 6.93
CA ILE A 735 3.41 30.26 6.68
C ILE A 735 2.18 29.45 7.09
N VAL A 736 1.49 29.93 8.12
CA VAL A 736 0.22 29.36 8.60
C VAL A 736 -0.89 29.97 7.75
N GLU A 737 -1.80 29.14 7.22
CA GLU A 737 -2.95 29.60 6.43
C GLU A 737 -4.23 28.90 6.90
N TRP A 738 -5.34 29.63 6.87
CA TRP A 738 -6.64 29.11 7.29
C TRP A 738 -7.79 29.79 6.56
N SER A 739 -8.95 29.13 6.53
CA SER A 739 -10.24 29.79 6.28
C SER A 739 -10.97 30.02 7.60
N ALA A 740 -11.82 31.04 7.62
CA ALA A 740 -12.73 31.33 8.72
C ALA A 740 -14.03 31.89 8.16
N THR A 741 -15.14 31.26 8.51
CA THR A 741 -16.51 31.64 8.13
C THR A 741 -17.41 31.55 9.34
N ASP A 742 -18.44 32.38 9.40
CA ASP A 742 -19.35 32.43 10.54
C ASP A 742 -20.74 32.89 10.08
N ASP A 743 -21.79 32.61 10.86
CA ASP A 743 -23.14 33.13 10.61
C ASP A 743 -23.35 34.54 11.21
N ASP A 744 -22.40 35.02 12.01
CA ASP A 744 -22.22 36.40 12.42
C ASP A 744 -20.92 37.00 11.84
N THR A 745 -20.65 38.29 12.09
CA THR A 745 -19.40 38.92 11.67
C THR A 745 -18.24 38.52 12.58
N ILE A 746 -17.12 38.08 12.01
CA ILE A 746 -15.86 37.87 12.74
C ILE A 746 -15.25 39.24 13.10
N VAL A 747 -14.87 39.46 14.36
CA VAL A 747 -14.34 40.75 14.86
C VAL A 747 -12.90 40.68 15.35
N GLU A 748 -12.42 39.51 15.74
CA GLU A 748 -11.05 39.31 16.23
C GLU A 748 -10.53 37.94 15.83
N GLN A 749 -9.23 37.86 15.58
CA GLN A 749 -8.53 36.59 15.45
C GLN A 749 -7.27 36.53 16.30
N ARG A 750 -6.86 35.33 16.71
CA ARG A 750 -5.66 35.09 17.53
C ARG A 750 -4.93 33.84 17.08
N LEU A 751 -3.60 33.93 17.11
CA LEU A 751 -2.72 32.77 16.99
C LEU A 751 -2.19 32.42 18.38
N LEU A 752 -2.34 31.16 18.77
CA LEU A 752 -1.94 30.64 20.08
C LEU A 752 -0.99 29.44 19.90
N PHE A 753 -0.03 29.29 20.81
CA PHE A 753 0.90 28.16 20.79
C PHE A 753 0.94 27.45 22.14
N SER A 754 0.94 26.12 22.10
CA SER A 754 1.25 25.29 23.26
C SER A 754 2.48 24.41 22.96
N PRO A 755 3.52 24.45 23.81
CA PRO A 755 4.68 23.57 23.63
C PRO A 755 4.31 22.10 23.89
N GLU A 756 3.25 21.83 24.63
CA GLU A 756 2.88 20.49 25.09
C GLU A 756 1.37 20.39 25.40
N GLY A 757 0.66 19.57 24.62
CA GLY A 757 -0.76 19.26 24.81
C GLY A 757 -1.74 20.28 24.21
N ASP A 758 -3.03 19.92 24.20
CA ASP A 758 -4.13 20.63 23.53
C ASP A 758 -5.12 21.32 24.51
N GLN A 759 -4.73 21.40 25.79
CA GLN A 759 -5.61 21.90 26.85
C GLN A 759 -5.60 23.44 26.88
N ASP A 760 -6.77 24.08 27.08
CA ASP A 760 -6.91 25.55 27.04
C ASP A 760 -5.90 26.30 27.92
N GLY A 761 -5.58 25.77 29.11
CA GLY A 761 -4.61 26.39 30.02
C GLY A 761 -3.14 26.26 29.60
N GLY A 762 -2.84 25.47 28.55
CA GLY A 762 -1.50 25.24 28.02
C GLY A 762 -1.10 26.17 26.87
N PHE A 763 -2.03 26.99 26.36
CA PHE A 763 -1.78 27.90 25.25
C PHE A 763 -1.30 29.28 25.71
N SER A 764 -0.34 29.85 24.99
CA SER A 764 0.09 31.25 25.11
C SER A 764 -0.20 32.02 23.82
N LEU A 765 -0.48 33.32 23.97
CA LEU A 765 -0.72 34.21 22.83
C LEU A 765 0.56 34.40 22.01
N VAL A 766 0.49 34.12 20.72
CA VAL A 766 1.53 34.44 19.74
C VAL A 766 1.24 35.79 19.10
N ALA A 767 0.03 35.98 18.58
CA ALA A 767 -0.39 37.21 17.91
C ALA A 767 -1.91 37.44 18.04
N THR A 768 -2.31 38.71 18.09
CA THR A 768 -3.69 39.14 17.81
C THR A 768 -3.72 39.68 16.39
N LEU A 769 -4.72 39.27 15.62
CA LEU A 769 -4.82 39.46 14.18
C LEU A 769 -6.14 40.18 13.84
N PRO A 770 -6.19 41.00 12.78
CA PRO A 770 -7.42 41.57 12.26
C PRO A 770 -8.44 40.50 11.83
N ALA A 771 -9.72 40.86 11.85
CA ALA A 771 -10.83 39.98 11.46
C ALA A 771 -10.68 39.36 10.05
N GLY A 772 -10.18 40.11 9.08
CA GLY A 772 -9.99 39.65 7.70
C GLY A 772 -8.71 38.82 7.45
N GLN A 773 -7.76 38.76 8.39
CA GLN A 773 -6.47 38.09 8.12
C GLN A 773 -6.66 36.55 7.99
N ARG A 774 -5.97 35.92 7.04
CA ARG A 774 -6.06 34.47 6.74
C ARG A 774 -4.72 33.74 6.67
N SER A 775 -3.61 34.46 6.85
CA SER A 775 -2.27 33.88 6.86
C SER A 775 -1.34 34.56 7.87
N TYR A 776 -0.29 33.88 8.31
CA TYR A 776 0.70 34.41 9.25
C TYR A 776 2.08 33.75 9.09
N GLU A 777 3.16 34.56 9.02
CA GLU A 777 4.54 34.07 9.02
C GLU A 777 4.96 33.73 10.45
N TRP A 778 5.03 32.44 10.78
CA TRP A 778 5.41 31.96 12.11
C TRP A 778 6.86 31.46 12.12
N THR A 779 7.61 31.81 13.16
CA THR A 779 8.93 31.22 13.42
C THR A 779 8.79 30.11 14.45
N VAL A 780 9.20 28.90 14.09
CA VAL A 780 9.07 27.71 14.94
C VAL A 780 9.97 27.87 16.18
N PRO A 781 9.42 27.84 17.41
CA PRO A 781 10.21 27.99 18.62
C PRO A 781 10.96 26.70 18.96
N SER A 782 12.08 26.81 19.68
CA SER A 782 12.68 25.65 20.36
C SER A 782 11.87 25.31 21.60
N VAL A 783 11.44 24.06 21.71
CA VAL A 783 10.62 23.55 22.84
C VAL A 783 11.42 22.65 23.80
N GLY A 784 12.67 22.31 23.45
CA GLY A 784 13.48 21.36 24.21
C GLY A 784 12.88 19.95 24.24
N PHE A 785 13.27 19.14 25.23
CA PHE A 785 12.81 17.75 25.36
C PHE A 785 11.49 17.66 26.13
N ILE A 786 10.49 16.98 25.55
CA ILE A 786 9.15 16.80 26.13
C ILE A 786 9.02 15.39 26.70
N ASN A 787 8.91 15.27 28.03
CA ASN A 787 8.90 13.97 28.71
C ASN A 787 7.51 13.28 28.75
N SER A 788 6.41 14.03 28.59
CA SER A 788 5.07 13.43 28.58
C SER A 788 4.76 12.64 27.31
N GLY A 789 5.53 12.91 26.24
CA GLY A 789 5.30 12.34 24.93
C GLY A 789 4.08 12.92 24.19
N THR A 790 3.50 14.03 24.65
CA THR A 790 2.42 14.73 23.93
C THR A 790 2.97 15.69 22.88
N PRO A 791 2.24 15.92 21.75
CA PRO A 791 2.65 16.88 20.72
C PRO A 791 2.58 18.34 21.19
N SER A 792 3.25 19.23 20.43
CA SER A 792 3.02 20.68 20.50
C SER A 792 1.82 21.06 19.61
N PHE A 793 1.19 22.20 19.87
CA PHE A 793 0.01 22.65 19.12
C PHE A 793 0.10 24.13 18.74
N LEU A 794 -0.28 24.45 17.50
CA LEU A 794 -0.52 25.82 17.06
C LEU A 794 -2.02 25.95 16.73
N ARG A 795 -2.69 26.95 17.31
CA ARG A 795 -4.14 27.13 17.24
C ARG A 795 -4.48 28.51 16.68
N VAL A 796 -5.39 28.56 15.71
CA VAL A 796 -6.01 29.79 15.23
C VAL A 796 -7.41 29.88 15.82
N VAL A 797 -7.73 30.99 16.47
CA VAL A 797 -9.04 31.26 17.08
C VAL A 797 -9.65 32.48 16.39
N ALA A 798 -10.91 32.38 15.96
CA ALA A 798 -11.74 33.48 15.51
C ALA A 798 -12.84 33.77 16.54
N VAL A 799 -13.20 35.04 16.67
CA VAL A 799 -14.24 35.53 17.60
C VAL A 799 -15.27 36.32 16.82
N ASP A 800 -16.54 36.04 17.03
CA ASP A 800 -17.67 36.71 16.38
C ASP A 800 -18.15 37.96 17.17
N THR A 801 -19.13 38.68 16.62
CA THR A 801 -19.77 39.83 17.29
C THR A 801 -20.52 39.48 18.58
N THR A 802 -20.89 38.20 18.79
CA THR A 802 -21.59 37.74 19.98
C THR A 802 -20.63 37.30 21.10
N GLY A 803 -19.34 37.22 20.80
CA GLY A 803 -18.26 36.79 21.68
C GLY A 803 -18.06 35.28 21.71
N GLN A 804 -18.66 34.52 20.79
CA GLN A 804 -18.37 33.11 20.60
C GLN A 804 -17.01 32.92 19.95
N GLU A 805 -16.34 31.83 20.31
CA GLU A 805 -15.01 31.53 19.82
C GLU A 805 -15.03 30.22 19.03
N GLY A 806 -14.49 30.28 17.83
CA GLY A 806 -14.27 29.14 16.95
C GLY A 806 -12.79 28.94 16.69
N TRP A 807 -12.32 27.71 16.53
CA TRP A 807 -10.88 27.49 16.32
C TRP A 807 -10.57 26.23 15.53
N ASP A 808 -9.36 26.20 14.98
CA ASP A 808 -8.71 24.98 14.49
C ASP A 808 -7.25 24.96 14.94
N GLU A 809 -6.67 23.77 14.99
CA GLU A 809 -5.30 23.60 15.49
C GLU A 809 -4.54 22.48 14.78
N ILE A 810 -3.23 22.65 14.67
CA ILE A 810 -2.32 21.65 14.13
C ILE A 810 -1.46 21.05 15.24
N ALA A 811 -1.47 19.72 15.36
CA ALA A 811 -0.52 18.98 16.16
C ALA A 811 0.84 18.88 15.44
N MET A 812 1.89 19.31 16.12
CA MET A 812 3.24 19.49 15.58
C MET A 812 4.24 18.61 16.34
N ARG A 813 5.22 18.09 15.59
CA ARG A 813 6.41 17.45 16.15
C ARG A 813 7.61 18.37 15.93
N ILE A 814 8.02 19.05 16.99
CA ILE A 814 9.20 19.94 16.99
C ILE A 814 10.38 19.18 17.60
N PRO A 815 11.44 18.87 16.82
CA PRO A 815 12.63 18.18 17.30
C PRO A 815 13.25 18.81 18.56
N SER A 816 13.73 17.95 19.47
CA SER A 816 14.31 18.35 20.75
C SER A 816 15.72 18.96 20.63
N GLU A 817 16.32 18.90 19.44
CA GLU A 817 17.71 19.30 19.13
C GLU A 817 18.78 18.50 19.90
N ARG A 818 18.42 17.39 20.57
CA ARG A 818 19.37 16.54 21.33
C ARG A 818 20.08 15.49 20.47
N ILE A 819 19.53 15.12 19.31
CA ILE A 819 20.20 14.21 18.38
C ILE A 819 21.31 14.98 17.68
N THR A 820 22.49 14.38 17.67
CA THR A 820 23.72 14.92 17.06
C THR A 820 24.39 13.89 16.15
N THR A 821 23.69 12.78 15.90
CA THR A 821 24.14 11.74 14.97
C THR A 821 23.97 12.27 13.56
N ASP A 822 25.01 12.24 12.76
CA ASP A 822 24.91 12.55 11.34
C ASP A 822 24.79 11.24 10.55
N VAL A 823 23.76 11.14 9.70
CA VAL A 823 23.47 9.95 8.88
C VAL A 823 23.54 10.31 7.40
N THR A 824 24.34 9.55 6.66
CA THR A 824 24.43 9.65 5.19
C THR A 824 23.90 8.36 4.56
N ILE A 825 22.90 8.49 3.68
CA ILE A 825 22.44 7.40 2.82
C ILE A 825 23.43 7.32 1.65
N THR A 826 24.09 6.17 1.49
CA THR A 826 25.17 5.98 0.49
C THR A 826 24.70 5.28 -0.78
N SER A 827 23.55 4.62 -0.75
CA SER A 827 22.90 4.08 -1.94
C SER A 827 22.19 5.21 -2.70
N ASP A 828 22.52 5.38 -3.99
CA ASP A 828 21.91 6.42 -4.82
C ASP A 828 20.78 5.86 -5.69
N PHE A 829 19.57 6.30 -5.40
CA PHE A 829 18.35 5.97 -6.15
C PHE A 829 17.95 7.10 -7.10
N SER A 830 18.62 8.24 -7.05
CA SER A 830 18.16 9.50 -7.63
C SER A 830 17.92 9.38 -9.14
N GLY A 831 16.71 9.74 -9.59
CA GLY A 831 16.31 9.70 -11.00
C GLY A 831 16.08 8.30 -11.57
N LEU A 832 16.21 7.23 -10.78
CA LEU A 832 15.85 5.88 -11.21
C LEU A 832 14.34 5.71 -11.22
N THR A 833 13.84 4.81 -12.07
CA THR A 833 12.44 4.38 -12.07
C THR A 833 12.37 2.91 -11.70
N PHE A 834 11.55 2.60 -10.71
CA PHE A 834 11.30 1.26 -10.23
C PHE A 834 9.82 0.88 -10.50
N ARG A 835 9.57 -0.38 -10.85
CA ARG A 835 8.21 -0.90 -10.97
C ARG A 835 7.57 -1.03 -9.59
N SER A 836 6.32 -0.59 -9.42
CA SER A 836 5.61 -0.68 -8.14
C SER A 836 5.46 -2.14 -7.69
N GLY A 837 5.70 -2.39 -6.39
CA GLY A 837 5.74 -3.74 -5.84
C GLY A 837 7.05 -4.51 -6.08
N GLN A 838 8.01 -3.97 -6.85
CA GLN A 838 9.27 -4.69 -7.08
C GLN A 838 10.24 -4.56 -5.91
N THR A 839 11.07 -5.59 -5.71
CA THR A 839 12.19 -5.57 -4.76
C THR A 839 13.20 -4.46 -5.09
N LEU A 840 13.45 -3.58 -4.13
CA LEU A 840 14.46 -2.54 -4.28
C LEU A 840 15.89 -3.07 -4.03
N PRO A 841 16.93 -2.47 -4.66
CA PRO A 841 18.31 -2.72 -4.29
C PRO A 841 18.57 -2.46 -2.79
N PRO A 842 19.58 -3.09 -2.17
CA PRO A 842 19.92 -2.83 -0.77
C PRO A 842 20.14 -1.35 -0.46
N ILE A 843 19.58 -0.89 0.68
CA ILE A 843 19.78 0.47 1.17
C ILE A 843 21.03 0.47 2.04
N THR A 844 22.06 1.22 1.62
CA THR A 844 23.32 1.37 2.35
C THR A 844 23.40 2.75 2.97
N TRP A 845 23.96 2.84 4.18
CA TRP A 845 24.05 4.09 4.94
C TRP A 845 25.21 4.05 5.94
N THR A 846 25.66 5.23 6.38
CA THR A 846 26.68 5.40 7.42
C THR A 846 26.20 6.41 8.44
N ALA A 847 26.58 6.23 9.70
CA ALA A 847 26.35 7.22 10.75
C ALA A 847 27.64 7.58 11.48
N THR A 848 27.75 8.83 11.89
CA THR A 848 28.84 9.33 12.74
C THR A 848 28.26 10.10 13.93
N GLY A 849 28.92 10.03 15.09
CA GLY A 849 28.42 10.61 16.35
C GLY A 849 28.00 9.54 17.38
N ALA A 850 27.83 9.96 18.64
CA ALA A 850 27.48 9.10 19.77
C ALA A 850 26.06 9.39 20.28
N GLY A 851 25.09 9.52 19.38
CA GLY A 851 23.71 9.86 19.74
C GLY A 851 22.93 8.70 20.37
N TYR A 852 21.97 9.06 21.22
CA TYR A 852 20.93 8.17 21.73
C TYR A 852 19.91 7.89 20.60
N GLY A 853 19.20 6.75 20.65
CA GLY A 853 18.16 6.41 19.67
C GLY A 853 18.52 5.24 18.72
N SER A 854 17.58 4.88 17.85
CA SER A 854 17.74 3.83 16.84
C SER A 854 17.21 4.31 15.49
N PRO A 855 17.85 3.90 14.37
CA PRO A 855 17.36 4.24 13.04
C PRO A 855 16.11 3.44 12.71
N THR A 856 15.16 4.13 12.11
CA THR A 856 14.01 3.56 11.40
C THR A 856 14.07 3.94 9.94
N PHE A 857 13.66 3.04 9.06
CA PHE A 857 13.79 3.19 7.61
C PHE A 857 12.40 3.40 7.00
N HIS A 858 12.31 4.31 6.04
CA HIS A 858 11.04 4.69 5.42
C HIS A 858 11.23 4.91 3.92
N ILE A 859 10.17 4.64 3.14
CA ILE A 859 9.99 5.21 1.81
C ILE A 859 8.95 6.31 1.94
N LEU A 860 9.32 7.53 1.57
CA LEU A 860 8.41 8.66 1.55
C LEU A 860 7.83 8.80 0.16
N LEU A 861 6.53 8.99 0.08
CA LEU A 861 5.78 9.28 -1.14
C LEU A 861 5.29 10.71 -1.03
N ASP A 862 6.17 11.69 -1.20
CA ASP A 862 5.88 13.09 -0.84
C ASP A 862 4.71 13.69 -1.64
N GLY A 863 4.51 13.27 -2.89
CA GLY A 863 3.36 13.67 -3.71
C GLY A 863 2.02 13.07 -3.26
N ASP A 864 2.06 11.94 -2.54
CA ASP A 864 0.90 11.31 -1.91
C ASP A 864 0.74 11.69 -0.44
N GLU A 865 1.73 12.38 0.12
CA GLU A 865 1.82 12.76 1.53
C GLU A 865 1.81 11.55 2.48
N GLN A 866 2.42 10.44 2.02
CA GLN A 866 2.47 9.17 2.75
C GLN A 866 3.90 8.77 3.10
N SER A 867 4.05 8.01 4.18
CA SER A 867 5.29 7.32 4.53
C SER A 867 5.04 5.83 4.71
N VAL A 868 5.94 5.02 4.15
CA VAL A 868 5.92 3.57 4.25
C VAL A 868 7.03 3.14 5.20
N TYR A 869 6.66 2.70 6.40
CA TYR A 869 7.60 2.19 7.40
C TYR A 869 8.18 0.84 6.97
N LEU A 870 9.51 0.74 6.94
CA LEU A 870 10.23 -0.46 6.51
C LEU A 870 10.80 -1.27 7.69
N GLY A 871 10.87 -0.72 8.91
CA GLY A 871 11.46 -1.37 10.08
C GLY A 871 12.55 -0.54 10.76
N GLY A 872 13.24 -1.12 11.77
CA GLY A 872 14.37 -0.49 12.49
C GLY A 872 15.36 -1.50 13.09
N GLY A 873 16.63 -1.10 13.25
CA GLY A 873 17.71 -1.94 13.79
C GLY A 873 19.13 -1.40 13.51
N GLY A 874 20.15 -1.81 14.30
CA GLY A 874 21.52 -1.30 14.17
C GLY A 874 22.42 -2.08 13.20
N GLY A 875 23.05 -1.39 12.24
CA GLY A 875 24.07 -1.95 11.31
C GLY A 875 24.04 -1.34 9.90
N GLY A 876 25.21 -1.09 9.29
CA GLY A 876 25.44 -0.28 8.07
C GLY A 876 24.93 -0.79 6.71
N THR A 877 24.00 -1.75 6.69
CA THR A 877 23.26 -2.16 5.48
C THR A 877 21.90 -2.67 5.91
N TRP A 878 20.83 -2.17 5.28
CA TRP A 878 19.48 -2.72 5.45
C TRP A 878 19.10 -3.51 4.20
N LEU A 879 18.65 -4.74 4.39
CA LEU A 879 18.54 -5.74 3.34
C LEU A 879 17.06 -6.01 3.01
N PHE A 880 16.67 -5.50 1.84
CA PHE A 880 15.49 -5.86 1.05
C PHE A 880 14.12 -5.39 1.58
N THR A 881 13.46 -4.55 0.79
CA THR A 881 12.01 -4.31 0.85
C THR A 881 11.45 -4.29 -0.56
N ASP A 882 10.23 -4.77 -0.71
CA ASP A 882 9.43 -4.50 -1.89
C ASP A 882 9.05 -3.01 -1.86
N SER A 883 9.12 -2.36 -3.01
CA SER A 883 8.57 -1.02 -3.16
C SER A 883 7.05 -1.05 -2.93
N PRO A 884 6.45 0.01 -2.37
CA PRO A 884 5.00 0.06 -2.23
C PRO A 884 4.31 -0.03 -3.60
N TYR A 885 3.08 -0.54 -3.60
CA TYR A 885 2.18 -0.46 -4.75
C TYR A 885 1.66 0.98 -4.89
N ALA A 886 2.52 1.83 -5.46
CA ALA A 886 2.31 3.25 -5.65
C ALA A 886 2.83 3.71 -7.03
N SER A 887 2.24 4.75 -7.62
CA SER A 887 2.74 5.45 -8.81
C SER A 887 3.00 6.92 -8.51
N THR A 888 4.27 7.29 -8.37
CA THR A 888 4.71 8.66 -8.04
C THR A 888 6.13 8.91 -8.55
N ASP A 889 6.47 10.16 -8.86
CA ASP A 889 7.85 10.59 -9.16
C ASP A 889 8.60 11.21 -7.97
N THR A 890 7.95 11.31 -6.81
CA THR A 890 8.51 11.93 -5.60
C THR A 890 8.71 10.92 -4.49
N ALA A 891 9.07 9.68 -4.84
CA ALA A 891 9.49 8.69 -3.86
C ALA A 891 10.93 8.97 -3.40
N ARG A 892 11.23 8.87 -2.11
CA ARG A 892 12.62 8.95 -1.60
C ARG A 892 12.83 8.07 -0.37
N ILE A 893 14.05 7.58 -0.19
CA ILE A 893 14.45 6.85 1.02
C ILE A 893 14.67 7.86 2.15
N ALA A 894 14.16 7.57 3.34
CA ALA A 894 14.43 8.34 4.54
C ALA A 894 14.82 7.45 5.72
N ILE A 895 15.73 7.94 6.55
CA ILE A 895 16.11 7.34 7.83
C ILE A 895 15.71 8.31 8.93
N ALA A 896 14.86 7.86 9.86
CA ALA A 896 14.55 8.61 11.08
C ALA A 896 15.37 8.03 12.23
N TRP A 897 16.26 8.84 12.81
CA TRP A 897 16.93 8.50 14.06
C TRP A 897 16.04 8.96 15.20
N SER A 898 15.54 8.05 16.03
CA SER A 898 14.55 8.42 17.06
C SER A 898 14.79 7.74 18.40
N GLY A 899 14.44 8.44 19.48
CA GLY A 899 14.45 7.94 20.86
C GLY A 899 13.07 8.01 21.53
N THR A 900 12.46 9.19 21.58
CA THR A 900 11.11 9.44 22.17
C THR A 900 10.29 10.35 21.25
N THR A 901 9.08 10.78 21.66
CA THR A 901 8.12 11.51 20.79
C THR A 901 8.71 12.70 20.04
N ASN A 902 9.43 13.60 20.71
CA ASN A 902 10.02 14.77 20.06
C ASN A 902 11.56 14.69 19.94
N ASP A 903 12.15 13.56 20.34
CA ASP A 903 13.59 13.31 20.22
C ASP A 903 13.86 12.46 18.97
N PHE A 904 13.83 13.12 17.81
CA PHE A 904 14.02 12.49 16.50
C PHE A 904 14.70 13.45 15.51
N GLU A 905 15.35 12.89 14.48
CA GLU A 905 15.94 13.61 13.36
C GLU A 905 15.80 12.78 12.07
N TRP A 906 15.54 13.45 10.94
CA TRP A 906 15.35 12.80 9.65
C TRP A 906 16.48 13.09 8.66
N PHE A 907 16.84 12.05 7.90
CA PHE A 907 17.87 12.06 6.88
C PHE A 907 17.31 11.49 5.58
N PHE A 908 17.57 12.16 4.45
CA PHE A 908 16.88 11.89 3.18
C PHE A 908 17.87 11.55 2.05
N GLY A 909 17.45 10.63 1.18
CA GLY A 909 18.08 10.38 -0.11
C GLY A 909 17.46 11.24 -1.22
N GLY A 910 17.97 11.12 -2.44
CA GLY A 910 17.36 11.76 -3.61
C GLY A 910 16.07 11.08 -4.08
N TYR A 911 15.30 11.80 -4.91
CA TYR A 911 14.02 11.33 -5.44
C TYR A 911 14.17 10.32 -6.57
N PHE A 912 13.30 9.33 -6.59
CA PHE A 912 13.14 8.32 -7.63
C PHE A 912 11.66 8.10 -7.93
N SER A 913 11.36 7.42 -9.03
CA SER A 913 9.98 7.15 -9.43
C SER A 913 9.57 5.71 -9.16
N LEU A 914 8.33 5.52 -8.74
CA LEU A 914 7.61 4.25 -8.75
C LEU A 914 6.55 4.32 -9.84
N ARG A 915 6.48 3.32 -10.72
CA ARG A 915 5.51 3.27 -11.83
C ARG A 915 4.91 1.88 -11.99
N PRO A 916 3.65 1.76 -12.46
CA PRO A 916 3.10 0.47 -12.86
C PRO A 916 3.87 -0.12 -14.03
N ASP A 917 3.61 -1.40 -14.34
CA ASP A 917 4.15 -2.04 -15.53
C ASP A 917 3.71 -1.27 -16.78
N SER A 918 4.64 -0.92 -17.66
CA SER A 918 4.35 -0.19 -18.89
C SER A 918 3.41 -0.95 -19.84
N LEU A 919 3.29 -2.27 -19.67
CA LEU A 919 2.37 -3.13 -20.42
C LEU A 919 0.90 -2.90 -20.06
N ILE A 920 0.61 -2.18 -18.96
CA ILE A 920 -0.74 -1.73 -18.66
C ILE A 920 -1.21 -0.76 -19.74
N GLY A 921 -0.32 0.08 -20.26
CA GLY A 921 -0.65 1.08 -21.27
C GLY A 921 -1.45 2.26 -20.71
N ASP A 922 -1.14 2.67 -19.48
CA ASP A 922 -1.68 3.84 -18.79
C ASP A 922 -0.50 4.77 -18.42
N ALA A 923 -0.42 5.94 -19.02
CA ALA A 923 0.71 6.84 -18.82
C ALA A 923 0.51 7.70 -17.57
N PRO A 924 1.58 8.05 -16.83
CA PRO A 924 1.43 8.99 -15.73
C PRO A 924 1.24 10.42 -16.25
N PRO A 925 0.65 11.33 -15.45
CA PRO A 925 0.50 12.73 -15.79
C PRO A 925 1.81 13.37 -16.23
N GLN A 926 1.74 14.27 -17.18
CA GLN A 926 2.83 15.17 -17.54
C GLN A 926 2.54 16.55 -16.97
N ILE A 927 3.52 17.15 -16.30
CA ILE A 927 3.38 18.48 -15.70
C ILE A 927 4.66 19.30 -15.83
N GLN A 928 4.50 20.60 -16.08
CA GLN A 928 5.58 21.57 -16.11
C GLN A 928 5.17 22.84 -15.36
N LEU A 929 5.93 23.18 -14.32
CA LEU A 929 5.80 24.46 -13.63
C LEU A 929 6.35 25.59 -14.52
N LEU A 930 5.60 26.69 -14.61
CA LEU A 930 5.92 27.89 -15.38
C LEU A 930 6.31 29.08 -14.50
N ALA A 931 5.80 29.15 -13.28
CA ALA A 931 6.19 30.15 -12.27
C ALA A 931 5.94 29.56 -10.87
N PRO A 932 6.71 29.96 -9.84
CA PRO A 932 7.84 30.90 -9.87
C PRO A 932 9.12 30.29 -10.49
N GLN A 933 10.01 31.16 -10.98
CA GLN A 933 11.31 30.83 -11.54
C GLN A 933 12.43 30.97 -10.49
N ALA A 934 13.55 30.30 -10.74
CA ALA A 934 14.69 30.33 -9.84
C ALA A 934 15.28 31.75 -9.70
N GLY A 935 15.45 32.21 -8.46
CA GLY A 935 16.03 33.51 -8.13
C GLY A 935 15.07 34.69 -8.17
N GLU A 936 13.77 34.45 -8.34
CA GLU A 936 12.75 35.49 -8.17
C GLU A 936 12.60 35.89 -6.70
N SER A 937 12.04 37.07 -6.47
CA SER A 937 11.81 37.63 -5.13
C SER A 937 10.38 38.15 -5.05
N TYR A 938 9.66 37.79 -3.98
CA TYR A 938 8.29 38.24 -3.72
C TYR A 938 8.23 38.92 -2.35
N ALA A 939 7.55 40.05 -2.23
CA ALA A 939 7.43 40.75 -0.95
C ALA A 939 6.40 40.06 -0.05
N GLY A 940 6.68 39.98 1.26
CA GLY A 940 5.67 39.66 2.26
C GLY A 940 4.48 40.63 2.16
N GLY A 941 3.26 40.13 2.32
CA GLY A 941 2.02 40.86 2.01
C GLY A 941 1.57 40.70 0.56
N GLY A 942 2.49 40.51 -0.39
CA GLY A 942 2.18 40.34 -1.82
C GLY A 942 1.72 38.92 -2.19
N GLY A 943 1.65 38.64 -3.49
CA GLY A 943 1.27 37.33 -4.04
C GLY A 943 2.42 36.61 -4.76
N VAL A 944 2.47 35.28 -4.66
CA VAL A 944 3.30 34.41 -5.49
C VAL A 944 2.42 33.75 -6.55
N PRO A 945 2.57 34.10 -7.84
CA PRO A 945 1.85 33.43 -8.92
C PRO A 945 2.46 32.04 -9.16
N ILE A 946 1.69 31.00 -8.91
CA ILE A 946 2.08 29.62 -9.20
C ILE A 946 1.29 29.18 -10.44
N SER A 947 1.99 28.88 -11.54
CA SER A 947 1.35 28.49 -12.80
C SER A 947 2.02 27.29 -13.43
N TRP A 948 1.27 26.48 -14.16
CA TRP A 948 1.76 25.24 -14.76
C TRP A 948 0.98 24.86 -16.02
N THR A 949 1.55 23.94 -16.80
CA THR A 949 0.82 23.14 -17.79
C THR A 949 0.79 21.69 -17.34
N ALA A 950 -0.32 20.99 -17.59
CA ALA A 950 -0.42 19.56 -17.33
C ALA A 950 -1.35 18.87 -18.32
N SER A 951 -1.11 17.58 -18.55
CA SER A 951 -1.94 16.71 -19.39
C SER A 951 -1.80 15.25 -18.97
N ASP A 952 -2.83 14.46 -19.23
CA ASP A 952 -2.87 13.03 -18.98
C ASP A 952 -3.73 12.34 -20.06
N ASP A 953 -3.53 11.05 -20.32
CA ASP A 953 -4.26 10.30 -21.36
C ASP A 953 -5.66 9.85 -20.92
N GLU A 954 -5.90 9.62 -19.63
CA GLU A 954 -7.24 9.34 -19.08
C GLU A 954 -7.88 10.55 -18.39
N GLY A 955 -7.08 11.55 -18.05
CA GLY A 955 -7.54 12.85 -17.56
C GLY A 955 -7.05 13.16 -16.15
N LEU A 956 -6.96 14.45 -15.87
CA LEU A 956 -6.49 14.96 -14.58
C LEU A 956 -7.63 15.02 -13.58
N ARG A 957 -7.39 14.49 -12.38
CA ARG A 957 -8.35 14.51 -11.27
C ARG A 957 -8.18 15.76 -10.43
N SER A 958 -6.95 15.99 -9.95
CA SER A 958 -6.67 17.12 -9.07
C SER A 958 -5.19 17.52 -9.07
N PHE A 959 -4.92 18.69 -8.50
CA PHE A 959 -3.58 19.16 -8.19
C PHE A 959 -3.42 19.48 -6.71
N ASN A 960 -2.28 19.10 -6.14
CA ASN A 960 -1.82 19.64 -4.86
C ASN A 960 -0.65 20.61 -5.11
N VAL A 961 -0.63 21.73 -4.40
CA VAL A 961 0.49 22.67 -4.38
C VAL A 961 1.16 22.60 -3.01
N GLN A 962 2.46 22.32 -3.02
CA GLN A 962 3.28 22.18 -1.82
C GLN A 962 4.38 23.25 -1.81
N ALA A 963 4.71 23.78 -0.63
CA ALA A 963 5.83 24.67 -0.41
C ALA A 963 6.84 24.06 0.59
N THR A 964 8.10 24.42 0.44
CA THR A 964 9.17 24.12 1.39
C THR A 964 9.87 25.42 1.80
N TYR A 965 10.22 25.50 3.08
CA TYR A 965 10.91 26.64 3.70
C TYR A 965 12.30 26.25 4.24
N ASP A 966 12.72 25.01 3.99
CA ASP A 966 13.92 24.40 4.56
C ASP A 966 14.79 23.70 3.49
N GLY A 967 14.74 24.21 2.26
CA GLY A 967 15.54 23.72 1.13
C GLY A 967 15.07 22.37 0.57
N GLY A 968 13.81 22.00 0.80
CA GLY A 968 13.20 20.76 0.30
C GLY A 968 13.36 19.55 1.23
N ARG A 969 13.73 19.77 2.50
CA ARG A 969 13.77 18.70 3.51
C ARG A 969 12.35 18.29 3.86
N THR A 970 11.48 19.25 4.19
CA THR A 970 10.05 19.05 4.45
C THR A 970 9.19 19.84 3.46
N TRP A 971 8.02 19.31 3.15
CA TRP A 971 7.05 19.89 2.21
C TRP A 971 5.68 20.00 2.89
N HIS A 972 5.08 21.18 2.78
CA HIS A 972 3.80 21.54 3.37
C HIS A 972 2.79 21.88 2.27
N VAL A 973 1.56 21.41 2.39
CA VAL A 973 0.50 21.68 1.41
C VAL A 973 -0.07 23.07 1.63
N ILE A 974 0.02 23.94 0.62
CA ILE A 974 -0.59 25.28 0.62
C ILE A 974 -1.91 25.31 -0.16
N ALA A 975 -2.13 24.36 -1.08
CA ALA A 975 -3.42 24.12 -1.71
C ALA A 975 -3.63 22.63 -1.99
N ARG A 976 -4.80 22.11 -1.63
CA ARG A 976 -5.16 20.68 -1.75
C ARG A 976 -6.31 20.52 -2.75
N ASP A 977 -6.21 19.46 -3.57
CA ASP A 977 -7.27 18.98 -4.45
C ASP A 977 -7.90 20.07 -5.35
N LEU A 978 -7.06 20.98 -5.87
CA LEU A 978 -7.47 21.91 -6.92
C LEU A 978 -8.03 21.12 -8.11
N PRO A 979 -9.08 21.59 -8.79
CA PRO A 979 -9.74 20.83 -9.84
C PRO A 979 -8.77 20.50 -10.98
N GLY A 980 -8.97 19.37 -11.66
CA GLY A 980 -8.12 18.94 -12.79
C GLY A 980 -8.07 19.93 -13.98
N SER A 981 -8.93 20.95 -14.00
CA SER A 981 -8.89 22.06 -14.96
C SER A 981 -8.02 23.25 -14.52
N ALA A 982 -7.51 23.26 -13.29
CA ALA A 982 -6.68 24.34 -12.77
C ALA A 982 -5.32 24.39 -13.50
N THR A 983 -4.91 25.60 -13.87
CA THR A 983 -3.60 25.88 -14.51
C THR A 983 -2.75 26.83 -13.69
N SER A 984 -3.30 27.36 -12.60
CA SER A 984 -2.64 28.28 -11.71
C SER A 984 -3.27 28.22 -10.32
N TYR A 985 -2.45 28.57 -9.34
CA TYR A 985 -2.83 28.88 -7.97
C TYR A 985 -2.08 30.13 -7.59
N ALA A 986 -2.74 31.00 -6.83
CA ALA A 986 -2.14 32.25 -6.49
C ALA A 986 -2.06 32.38 -4.98
N TRP A 987 -0.81 32.46 -4.52
CA TRP A 987 -0.47 32.24 -3.14
C TRP A 987 -0.25 33.58 -2.44
N SER A 988 -1.21 33.98 -1.62
CA SER A 988 -1.16 35.23 -0.87
C SER A 988 -0.24 35.10 0.35
N LEU A 989 0.79 35.94 0.40
CA LEU A 989 1.77 35.92 1.48
C LEU A 989 1.33 36.82 2.65
N PRO A 990 1.52 36.40 3.91
CA PRO A 990 1.38 37.31 5.03
C PRO A 990 2.49 38.37 5.01
N ALA A 991 2.26 39.49 5.69
CA ALA A 991 3.34 40.38 6.08
C ALA A 991 4.35 39.61 6.95
N GLY A 992 5.64 39.92 6.80
CA GLY A 992 6.67 39.11 7.44
C GLY A 992 8.08 39.65 7.28
N ASP A 993 9.01 38.99 7.97
CA ASP A 993 10.44 39.29 7.96
C ASP A 993 11.16 38.57 6.80
N GLY A 994 10.45 37.78 5.98
CA GLY A 994 10.95 37.14 4.77
C GLY A 994 11.58 35.76 4.99
N ILE A 995 11.64 34.96 3.92
CA ILE A 995 12.14 33.59 3.90
C ILE A 995 13.10 33.43 2.72
N ALA A 996 14.36 33.07 2.99
CA ALA A 996 15.44 33.15 2.01
C ALA A 996 15.51 32.00 0.99
N ASP A 997 15.01 30.80 1.31
CA ASP A 997 14.96 29.65 0.38
C ASP A 997 13.56 29.04 0.44
N VAL A 998 12.70 29.50 -0.45
CA VAL A 998 11.37 28.95 -0.68
C VAL A 998 11.37 28.21 -2.02
N ARG A 999 10.68 27.08 -2.06
CA ARG A 999 10.40 26.36 -3.32
C ARG A 999 8.97 25.86 -3.30
N VAL A 1000 8.39 25.76 -4.48
CA VAL A 1000 7.05 25.20 -4.64
C VAL A 1000 7.08 23.99 -5.56
N ARG A 1001 6.18 23.06 -5.32
CA ARG A 1001 5.95 21.86 -6.12
C ARG A 1001 4.47 21.78 -6.43
N VAL A 1002 4.14 21.55 -7.70
CA VAL A 1002 2.79 21.17 -8.10
C VAL A 1002 2.78 19.69 -8.42
N VAL A 1003 1.84 18.96 -7.82
CA VAL A 1003 1.65 17.52 -7.99
C VAL A 1003 0.35 17.30 -8.77
N ALA A 1004 0.45 16.88 -10.01
CA ALA A 1004 -0.68 16.47 -10.84
C ALA A 1004 -1.06 15.02 -10.51
N LYS A 1005 -2.34 14.77 -10.27
CA LYS A 1005 -2.91 13.44 -10.03
C LYS A 1005 -3.91 13.11 -11.13
N ASP A 1006 -3.77 11.96 -11.77
CA ASP A 1006 -4.78 11.46 -12.71
C ASP A 1006 -5.95 10.79 -11.97
N LEU A 1007 -6.91 10.30 -12.76
CA LEU A 1007 -8.00 9.48 -12.27
C LEU A 1007 -7.54 8.14 -11.70
N ARG A 1008 -6.48 7.52 -12.24
CA ARG A 1008 -5.93 6.20 -11.85
C ARG A 1008 -4.96 6.25 -10.68
N PHE A 1009 -4.94 7.37 -9.95
CA PHE A 1009 -4.09 7.60 -8.78
C PHE A 1009 -2.59 7.61 -9.09
N GLN A 1010 -2.17 7.69 -10.36
CA GLN A 1010 -0.80 8.05 -10.66
C GLN A 1010 -0.61 9.54 -10.43
N ASN A 1011 0.58 9.90 -9.94
CA ASN A 1011 0.96 11.29 -9.82
C ASN A 1011 2.33 11.57 -10.45
N SER A 1012 2.48 12.81 -10.91
CA SER A 1012 3.75 13.39 -11.34
C SER A 1012 3.84 14.82 -10.83
N SER A 1013 5.04 15.34 -10.69
CA SER A 1013 5.27 16.64 -10.08
C SER A 1013 6.26 17.49 -10.86
N SER A 1014 6.14 18.80 -10.68
CA SER A 1014 7.11 19.78 -11.16
C SER A 1014 7.46 20.73 -10.03
N THR A 1015 8.75 20.94 -9.78
CA THR A 1015 9.27 21.71 -8.65
C THR A 1015 10.03 22.94 -9.16
N SER A 1016 9.82 24.09 -8.53
CA SER A 1016 10.53 25.33 -8.83
C SER A 1016 12.01 25.27 -8.43
N GLY A 1017 12.81 26.18 -8.96
CA GLY A 1017 14.07 26.55 -8.29
C GLY A 1017 13.82 27.28 -6.97
N SER A 1018 14.90 27.58 -6.24
CA SER A 1018 14.85 28.44 -5.06
C SER A 1018 14.49 29.87 -5.44
N PHE A 1019 13.55 30.46 -4.73
CA PHE A 1019 13.19 31.88 -4.77
C PHE A 1019 13.11 32.41 -3.32
N GLU A 1020 13.08 33.73 -3.15
CA GLU A 1020 13.00 34.33 -1.81
C GLU A 1020 11.68 35.06 -1.59
N ILE A 1021 11.22 35.04 -0.35
CA ILE A 1021 10.23 35.98 0.17
C ILE A 1021 11.01 37.07 0.90
N VAL A 1022 10.93 38.32 0.44
CA VAL A 1022 11.60 39.45 1.09
C VAL A 1022 10.69 40.07 2.15
N PRO A 1023 11.24 40.78 3.16
CA PRO A 1023 10.42 41.48 4.14
C PRO A 1023 9.39 42.39 3.46
N GLY A 1024 8.17 42.41 3.98
CA GLY A 1024 7.09 43.22 3.42
C GLY A 1024 5.99 43.51 4.43
N ALA A 1025 5.28 44.61 4.20
CA ALA A 1025 4.22 45.11 5.07
C ALA A 1025 2.86 44.53 4.65
N PRO A 1026 1.83 44.56 5.51
CA PRO A 1026 0.48 44.22 5.09
C PRO A 1026 0.08 45.14 3.94
N LEU A 1027 -0.48 44.57 2.85
CA LEU A 1027 -1.04 45.39 1.79
C LEU A 1027 -2.17 46.26 2.36
N PRO A 1028 -2.31 47.52 1.90
CA PRO A 1028 -3.49 48.31 2.21
C PRO A 1028 -4.76 47.54 1.81
N PRO A 1029 -5.84 47.57 2.61
CA PRO A 1029 -7.14 47.13 2.12
C PRO A 1029 -7.46 47.85 0.81
N GLY A 1030 -7.98 47.13 -0.18
CA GLY A 1030 -8.29 47.67 -1.51
C GLY A 1030 -7.14 47.70 -2.51
N ASP A 1031 -5.92 47.31 -2.14
CA ASP A 1031 -4.82 47.09 -3.09
C ASP A 1031 -5.06 45.75 -3.82
N ILE A 1032 -5.73 45.84 -4.97
CA ILE A 1032 -6.20 44.71 -5.75
C ILE A 1032 -5.11 44.17 -6.66
N ASP A 1033 -4.16 44.97 -7.14
CA ASP A 1033 -3.05 44.45 -7.94
C ASP A 1033 -1.90 43.88 -7.08
N GLY A 1034 -1.83 44.28 -5.81
CA GLY A 1034 -0.91 43.80 -4.80
C GLY A 1034 0.48 44.41 -4.88
N ASP A 1035 0.62 45.60 -5.45
CA ASP A 1035 1.90 46.30 -5.61
C ASP A 1035 2.33 47.13 -4.38
N GLY A 1036 1.42 47.29 -3.40
CA GLY A 1036 1.63 47.97 -2.13
C GLY A 1036 1.15 49.42 -2.11
N ASP A 1037 0.72 49.97 -3.25
CA ASP A 1037 0.06 51.27 -3.35
C ASP A 1037 -1.46 51.07 -3.53
N LEU A 1038 -2.25 52.09 -3.22
CA LEU A 1038 -3.70 52.09 -3.42
C LEU A 1038 -4.06 53.18 -4.42
N ASP A 1039 -4.23 52.82 -5.69
CA ASP A 1039 -4.28 53.79 -6.79
C ASP A 1039 -5.37 53.51 -7.87
N GLU A 1040 -5.20 54.08 -9.08
CA GLU A 1040 -6.19 53.97 -10.16
C GLU A 1040 -6.22 52.56 -10.79
N ASP A 1041 -5.12 51.82 -10.73
CA ASP A 1041 -5.02 50.46 -11.26
C ASP A 1041 -5.86 49.48 -10.40
N ASP A 1042 -5.94 49.70 -9.09
CA ASP A 1042 -6.83 48.97 -8.18
C ASP A 1042 -8.31 49.23 -8.45
N VAL A 1043 -8.67 50.48 -8.72
CA VAL A 1043 -10.06 50.85 -9.05
C VAL A 1043 -10.50 50.14 -10.33
N ALA A 1044 -9.61 50.06 -11.32
CA ALA A 1044 -9.87 49.38 -12.58
C ALA A 1044 -10.05 47.87 -12.39
N LEU A 1045 -9.19 47.23 -11.58
CA LEU A 1045 -9.27 45.81 -11.29
C LEU A 1045 -10.49 45.45 -10.44
N PHE A 1046 -10.74 46.19 -9.35
CA PHE A 1046 -11.93 46.02 -8.50
C PHE A 1046 -13.21 46.08 -9.35
N THR A 1047 -13.33 47.10 -10.20
CA THR A 1047 -14.47 47.25 -11.09
C THR A 1047 -14.57 46.09 -12.10
N ALA A 1048 -13.45 45.62 -12.63
CA ALA A 1048 -13.44 44.51 -13.59
C ALA A 1048 -13.85 43.18 -12.94
N VAL A 1049 -13.43 42.94 -11.69
CA VAL A 1049 -13.83 41.78 -10.88
C VAL A 1049 -15.34 41.81 -10.63
N LEU A 1050 -15.87 42.93 -10.14
CA LEU A 1050 -17.31 43.09 -9.87
C LEU A 1050 -18.20 42.88 -11.10
N LEU A 1051 -17.70 43.24 -12.28
CA LEU A 1051 -18.40 43.07 -13.54
C LEU A 1051 -18.20 41.67 -14.16
N GLY A 1052 -17.45 40.78 -13.50
CA GLY A 1052 -17.08 39.46 -14.00
C GLY A 1052 -16.23 39.51 -15.28
N MET A 1053 -15.58 40.65 -15.54
CA MET A 1053 -14.69 40.86 -16.68
C MET A 1053 -13.26 40.43 -16.38
N GLU A 1054 -12.90 40.43 -15.10
CA GLU A 1054 -11.67 39.89 -14.57
C GLU A 1054 -12.01 38.68 -13.70
N THR A 1055 -11.35 37.54 -13.97
CA THR A 1055 -11.65 36.25 -13.34
C THR A 1055 -10.45 35.67 -12.58
N ASN A 1056 -9.37 36.45 -12.45
CA ASN A 1056 -8.24 36.08 -11.61
C ASN A 1056 -8.72 35.94 -10.15
N ALA A 1057 -8.47 34.77 -9.58
CA ALA A 1057 -8.86 34.44 -8.22
C ALA A 1057 -8.18 35.33 -7.17
N ASP A 1058 -6.96 35.83 -7.42
CA ASP A 1058 -6.29 36.79 -6.52
C ASP A 1058 -7.05 38.10 -6.46
N TYR A 1059 -7.38 38.66 -7.63
CA TYR A 1059 -8.08 39.92 -7.72
C TYR A 1059 -9.48 39.78 -7.13
N ALA A 1060 -10.15 38.65 -7.36
CA ALA A 1060 -11.42 38.33 -6.69
C ALA A 1060 -11.26 38.24 -5.16
N THR A 1061 -10.23 37.54 -4.66
CA THR A 1061 -10.02 37.39 -3.21
C THR A 1061 -9.65 38.73 -2.55
N ARG A 1062 -8.83 39.55 -3.20
CA ARG A 1062 -8.48 40.89 -2.70
C ARG A 1062 -9.61 41.90 -2.84
N SER A 1063 -10.57 41.63 -3.74
CA SER A 1063 -11.78 42.43 -3.91
C SER A 1063 -12.90 42.04 -2.93
N ASP A 1064 -12.83 40.89 -2.28
CA ASP A 1064 -13.72 40.51 -1.18
C ASP A 1064 -13.28 41.19 0.13
N LEU A 1065 -13.54 42.49 0.21
CA LEU A 1065 -13.14 43.34 1.33
C LEU A 1065 -14.10 43.23 2.51
N SER A 1066 -15.34 42.82 2.25
CA SER A 1066 -16.34 42.47 3.26
C SER A 1066 -16.01 41.12 3.94
N GLY A 1067 -15.25 40.26 3.26
CA GLY A 1067 -14.74 38.99 3.76
C GLY A 1067 -15.81 37.89 3.79
N ASP A 1068 -16.84 38.00 2.95
CA ASP A 1068 -17.98 37.08 2.89
C ASP A 1068 -17.76 35.89 1.94
N GLY A 1069 -16.61 35.89 1.25
CA GLY A 1069 -16.20 34.87 0.29
C GLY A 1069 -16.54 35.20 -1.16
N SER A 1070 -17.11 36.36 -1.46
CA SER A 1070 -17.48 36.79 -2.83
C SER A 1070 -17.17 38.26 -3.05
N ALA A 1071 -16.43 38.57 -4.13
CA ALA A 1071 -16.28 39.95 -4.58
C ALA A 1071 -17.55 40.43 -5.31
N ASP A 1072 -18.39 41.20 -4.63
CA ASP A 1072 -19.65 41.71 -5.14
C ASP A 1072 -20.01 43.15 -4.70
N GLY A 1073 -21.28 43.53 -4.87
CA GLY A 1073 -21.72 44.89 -4.58
C GLY A 1073 -21.54 45.33 -3.13
N ASP A 1074 -21.43 44.37 -2.20
CA ASP A 1074 -21.28 44.62 -0.77
C ASP A 1074 -19.85 45.09 -0.42
N ASP A 1075 -18.84 44.76 -1.23
CA ASP A 1075 -17.45 45.23 -1.05
C ASP A 1075 -17.22 46.67 -1.50
N VAL A 1076 -18.15 47.24 -2.28
CA VAL A 1076 -17.97 48.57 -2.90
C VAL A 1076 -17.79 49.65 -1.84
N GLN A 1077 -18.49 49.54 -0.72
CA GLN A 1077 -18.38 50.51 0.36
C GLN A 1077 -17.00 50.41 1.03
N ASP A 1078 -16.54 49.20 1.34
CA ASP A 1078 -15.25 48.97 2.00
C ASP A 1078 -14.08 49.35 1.10
N PHE A 1079 -14.17 49.08 -0.21
CA PHE A 1079 -13.21 49.54 -1.20
C PHE A 1079 -13.12 51.07 -1.25
N MET A 1080 -14.26 51.76 -1.28
CA MET A 1080 -14.30 53.22 -1.30
C MET A 1080 -13.77 53.80 0.02
N GLU A 1081 -14.12 53.21 1.15
CA GLU A 1081 -13.59 53.63 2.46
C GLU A 1081 -12.07 53.48 2.53
N ALA A 1082 -11.52 52.41 1.98
CA ALA A 1082 -10.09 52.22 1.87
C ALA A 1082 -9.41 53.27 0.97
N MET A 1083 -9.96 53.51 -0.24
CA MET A 1083 -9.44 54.50 -1.21
C MET A 1083 -9.41 55.93 -0.66
N PHE A 1084 -10.34 56.30 0.22
CA PHE A 1084 -10.44 57.66 0.78
C PHE A 1084 -9.85 57.81 2.19
N ALA A 1085 -9.37 56.72 2.81
CA ALA A 1085 -8.68 56.74 4.10
C ALA A 1085 -7.16 56.98 3.97
N GLY A 1086 -6.59 56.82 2.77
CA GLY A 1086 -5.18 57.03 2.41
C GLY A 1086 -4.75 58.48 2.25
#